data_AF-A7RNS1-F1
#
_entry.id   AF-A7RNS1-F1
#
_cell.length_a   1.000
_cell.length_b   1.000
_cell.length_c   1.000
_cell.angle_alpha   90.00
_cell.angle_beta   90.00
_cell.angle_gamma   90.00
#
_symmetry.space_group_name_H-M   'P 1'
#
loop_
_entity.id
_entity.type
_entity.pdbx_description
1 polymer ?
#
loop_
_entity_poly.entity_id
_entity_poly.type
_entity_poly.pdbx_seq_one_letter_code
_entity_poly.pdbx_strand_id
1 'polypeptide(L)'
;MWRSPLLILVAVSSVFSDINLHNPRGGNNRLDEPNRDRRNANRLFDSQNNNRGGHNVGGLYYYGGSILPIQWANQHTCMDRNNNCELVIQYMCDKLVRDGTTITTIPDDPANCYKFDCNKDLRYGMHEDFDYYSQCKKRERNKGLFTIDQPLRGNTARFTRQDRQGTRYGYECPEERDYYPYWHPTQWRDIAILTNDPKRCLMYKEESENVRGRWYCKVEGDVGDSIIPNNKEACEAFLYPADDDSDSAIKGKWTFQASHGLPAPDCRENQWSRDNHQGNTYGGEFMTYNWTVPDIDEENCVLRIRYNISTGEYDGWDPDVNSKLNGRDKINIGAAYGLDRTNASKRGYLFHNDPDVRIFPTVTNFILRIQTNTDQQGRTFQDRSHKFSIRKRPASIPVNKRIFNVNVRGKRGNIVQVYPSVEYDFVPNTLTMAEGEYVHFQWTGSNTNDRNNAGQGLAGTDRSNLLLLADSVYREGRGQQPGTHGHWGRNYPANVSEAKFLGLSREDLVNLALNRPNQLHGELSELDDAGTYYDMGPRQVTQSGTYQYMCTRNNAFTNRSQKGRILVGRHAKYGEIFGWNGGKIDTGEFSVRISPGFFNTLTYVEVDKYSTSDFESYLSSIKRAAQTPPGSGYASEYFRLSPEGEMGCDQASVTIVMGLSKNVGVKVYYSTADTNYATWSVVPAEISITHAVIKTRHGGVFVARVA
;
A
#
# COMPACT_ATOMS: atom_id res chain seq x y z
N MET A 1 55.03 -33.35 0.70
CA MET A 1 54.07 -32.69 1.61
C MET A 1 53.19 -31.78 0.77
N TRP A 2 52.04 -32.28 0.32
CA TRP A 2 51.13 -31.56 -0.59
C TRP A 2 50.20 -30.66 0.23
N ARG A 3 50.14 -29.36 -0.08
CA ARG A 3 49.14 -28.44 0.48
C ARG A 3 48.03 -28.24 -0.55
N SER A 4 46.87 -28.81 -0.26
CA SER A 4 45.63 -28.55 -1.00
C SER A 4 45.18 -27.09 -0.82
N PRO A 5 44.64 -26.42 -1.85
CA PRO A 5 43.97 -25.14 -1.67
C PRO A 5 42.59 -25.40 -1.06
N LEU A 6 42.36 -24.82 0.12
CA LEU A 6 41.05 -24.77 0.75
C LEU A 6 40.15 -23.87 -0.12
N LEU A 7 39.18 -24.46 -0.81
CA LEU A 7 38.10 -23.71 -1.47
C LEU A 7 37.29 -23.04 -0.35
N ILE A 8 37.52 -21.74 -0.12
CA ILE A 8 36.62 -20.92 0.68
C ILE A 8 35.36 -20.72 -0.17
N LEU A 9 34.32 -21.50 0.15
CA LEU A 9 32.95 -21.20 -0.26
C LEU A 9 32.60 -19.83 0.31
N VAL A 10 32.69 -18.79 -0.53
CA VAL A 10 32.07 -17.50 -0.24
C VAL A 10 30.57 -17.75 -0.24
N ALA A 11 29.99 -17.93 0.95
CA ALA A 11 28.56 -17.91 1.12
C ALA A 11 28.09 -16.51 0.73
N VAL A 12 27.51 -16.39 -0.48
CA VAL A 12 26.80 -15.18 -0.88
C VAL A 12 25.57 -15.10 0.01
N SER A 13 25.66 -14.33 1.10
CA SER A 13 24.52 -13.98 1.93
C SER A 13 23.65 -13.02 1.12
N SER A 14 22.64 -13.57 0.45
CA SER A 14 21.53 -12.77 -0.05
C SER A 14 20.77 -12.21 1.15
N VAL A 15 20.78 -10.90 1.31
CA VAL A 15 20.00 -10.20 2.33
C VAL A 15 18.58 -10.06 1.76
N PHE A 16 17.63 -10.77 2.35
CA PHE A 16 16.21 -10.52 2.09
C PHE A 16 15.81 -9.29 2.90
N SER A 17 15.17 -8.31 2.25
CA SER A 17 14.40 -7.29 2.94
C SER A 17 12.94 -7.58 2.72
N ASP A 18 12.22 -7.76 3.81
CA ASP A 18 10.84 -8.20 3.73
C ASP A 18 9.91 -7.03 3.45
N ILE A 19 9.22 -7.01 2.31
CA ILE A 19 7.93 -6.33 2.16
C ILE A 19 6.82 -7.37 2.13
N ASN A 20 5.91 -7.32 3.10
CA ASN A 20 4.78 -8.25 3.17
C ASN A 20 3.47 -7.48 3.08
N LEU A 21 2.66 -7.78 2.07
CA LEU A 21 1.33 -7.21 1.91
C LEU A 21 0.35 -7.97 2.83
N HIS A 22 -0.41 -7.22 3.64
CA HIS A 22 -1.32 -7.76 4.65
C HIS A 22 -2.80 -7.55 4.32
N ASN A 23 -3.13 -6.45 3.63
CA ASN A 23 -4.47 -6.22 3.10
C ASN A 23 -4.37 -5.43 1.77
N PRO A 24 -5.02 -5.87 0.68
CA PRO A 24 -5.53 -7.25 0.47
C PRO A 24 -4.41 -8.27 0.72
N ARG A 25 -4.75 -9.52 1.08
CA ARG A 25 -3.76 -10.49 1.57
C ARG A 25 -2.66 -10.79 0.53
N GLY A 26 -1.41 -10.53 0.90
CA GLY A 26 -0.20 -10.85 0.12
C GLY A 26 0.10 -12.35 0.06
N GLY A 27 0.45 -12.85 -1.12
CA GLY A 27 0.74 -14.26 -1.34
C GLY A 27 2.20 -14.64 -1.11
N ASN A 28 3.16 -13.77 -1.44
CA ASN A 28 4.60 -14.09 -1.44
C ASN A 28 4.93 -15.42 -2.17
N ASN A 29 4.29 -15.67 -3.33
CA ASN A 29 4.29 -16.93 -4.09
C ASN A 29 3.60 -18.14 -3.45
N ARG A 30 2.98 -18.02 -2.26
CA ARG A 30 2.28 -19.14 -1.62
C ARG A 30 0.96 -19.48 -2.29
N LEU A 31 0.58 -20.76 -2.21
CA LEU A 31 -0.74 -21.27 -2.59
C LEU A 31 -1.06 -22.54 -1.80
N ASP A 32 -1.94 -22.44 -0.80
CA ASP A 32 -2.46 -23.58 -0.05
C ASP A 32 -1.41 -24.54 0.54
N GLU A 33 -0.28 -24.00 0.97
CA GLU A 33 0.87 -24.80 1.42
C GLU A 33 0.84 -25.02 2.95
N PRO A 34 0.93 -26.27 3.44
CA PRO A 34 0.82 -26.61 4.87
C PRO A 34 2.04 -26.23 5.71
N ASN A 35 3.19 -25.92 5.09
CA ASN A 35 4.41 -25.64 5.83
C ASN A 35 4.62 -24.13 6.00
N ARG A 36 5.39 -23.72 7.01
CA ARG A 36 5.67 -22.30 7.28
C ARG A 36 6.36 -21.58 6.12
N ASP A 37 7.24 -22.25 5.39
CA ASP A 37 7.99 -21.68 4.27
C ASP A 37 7.24 -21.96 2.95
N ARG A 38 7.23 -20.99 2.02
CA ARG A 38 6.77 -21.22 0.64
C ARG A 38 7.63 -22.30 -0.01
N ARG A 39 7.05 -23.19 -0.83
CA ARG A 39 7.83 -24.28 -1.46
C ARG A 39 8.45 -23.89 -2.80
N ASN A 40 7.90 -22.88 -3.49
CA ASN A 40 8.42 -22.42 -4.77
C ASN A 40 8.49 -20.88 -4.82
N ALA A 41 9.70 -20.33 -4.73
CA ALA A 41 9.93 -18.89 -4.85
C ALA A 41 9.77 -18.36 -6.29
N ASN A 42 9.75 -19.24 -7.30
CA ASN A 42 9.71 -18.87 -8.71
C ASN A 42 8.31 -19.02 -9.33
N ARG A 43 7.27 -19.22 -8.52
CA ARG A 43 5.93 -19.56 -9.00
C ARG A 43 5.30 -18.44 -9.85
N LEU A 44 5.21 -17.23 -9.31
CA LEU A 44 4.50 -16.09 -9.92
C LEU A 44 5.41 -14.90 -10.18
N PHE A 45 6.23 -14.50 -9.21
CA PHE A 45 7.04 -13.28 -9.28
C PHE A 45 8.25 -13.36 -8.36
N ASP A 46 9.28 -12.56 -8.61
CA ASP A 46 10.45 -12.48 -7.75
C ASP A 46 10.20 -11.52 -6.60
N SER A 47 9.76 -12.06 -5.47
CA SER A 47 9.40 -11.25 -4.30
C SER A 47 10.61 -10.63 -3.60
N GLN A 48 11.77 -11.30 -3.66
CA GLN A 48 12.95 -10.97 -2.83
C GLN A 48 12.67 -10.94 -1.32
N ASN A 49 11.56 -11.52 -0.86
CA ASN A 49 11.20 -11.64 0.55
C ASN A 49 11.64 -12.99 1.14
N ASN A 50 11.67 -13.04 2.46
CA ASN A 50 11.78 -14.26 3.26
C ASN A 50 10.67 -15.27 2.92
N ASN A 51 11.06 -16.54 2.79
CA ASN A 51 10.16 -17.64 2.43
C ASN A 51 9.01 -17.86 3.41
N ARG A 52 9.12 -17.36 4.65
CA ARG A 52 8.07 -17.46 5.69
C ARG A 52 6.99 -16.40 5.59
N GLY A 53 7.20 -15.36 4.77
CA GLY A 53 6.22 -14.30 4.53
C GLY A 53 4.99 -14.78 3.76
N GLY A 54 3.99 -13.91 3.61
CA GLY A 54 2.75 -14.18 2.86
C GLY A 54 1.70 -15.05 3.57
N HIS A 55 0.50 -15.01 2.99
CA HIS A 55 -0.72 -15.72 3.39
C HIS A 55 -1.01 -16.87 2.41
N ASN A 56 -1.63 -17.96 2.86
CA ASN A 56 -1.87 -19.15 2.03
C ASN A 56 -2.91 -18.94 0.93
N VAL A 57 -3.98 -18.21 1.26
CA VAL A 57 -5.10 -17.86 0.40
C VAL A 57 -5.63 -16.48 0.80
N GLY A 58 -6.28 -15.79 -0.13
CA GLY A 58 -6.72 -14.42 0.09
C GLY A 58 -7.74 -13.88 -0.89
N GLY A 59 -8.46 -14.75 -1.62
CA GLY A 59 -9.44 -14.32 -2.62
C GLY A 59 -10.63 -13.59 -1.99
N LEU A 60 -10.77 -12.30 -2.31
CA LEU A 60 -11.83 -11.40 -1.82
C LEU A 60 -12.46 -10.67 -3.00
N TYR A 61 -13.56 -9.97 -2.78
CA TYR A 61 -14.05 -8.97 -3.72
C TYR A 61 -14.30 -7.62 -3.05
N TYR A 62 -14.25 -6.55 -3.84
CA TYR A 62 -14.49 -5.18 -3.40
C TYR A 62 -15.44 -4.47 -4.36
N TYR A 63 -16.21 -3.51 -3.86
CA TYR A 63 -17.10 -2.71 -4.70
C TYR A 63 -16.41 -1.47 -5.26
N GLY A 64 -16.75 -1.09 -6.49
CA GLY A 64 -16.39 0.20 -7.07
C GLY A 64 -16.73 1.36 -6.13
N GLY A 65 -15.78 2.26 -5.91
CA GLY A 65 -15.89 3.40 -4.99
C GLY A 65 -15.85 3.06 -3.51
N SER A 66 -15.62 1.80 -3.12
CA SER A 66 -15.37 1.44 -1.72
C SER A 66 -13.94 1.80 -1.29
N ILE A 67 -13.74 2.04 0.00
CA ILE A 67 -12.45 2.39 0.59
C ILE A 67 -11.80 1.12 1.13
N LEU A 68 -10.67 0.74 0.55
CA LEU A 68 -9.86 -0.40 0.95
C LEU A 68 -8.55 0.07 1.59
N PRO A 69 -8.33 -0.17 2.90
CA PRO A 69 -7.04 0.12 3.53
C PRO A 69 -6.00 -0.90 3.04
N ILE A 70 -5.11 -0.46 2.17
CA ILE A 70 -3.93 -1.23 1.77
C ILE A 70 -2.94 -1.18 2.93
N GLN A 71 -2.55 -2.34 3.46
CA GLN A 71 -1.61 -2.44 4.56
C GLN A 71 -0.47 -3.38 4.25
N TRP A 72 0.74 -3.00 4.69
CA TRP A 72 1.94 -3.80 4.54
C TRP A 72 2.89 -3.61 5.72
N ALA A 73 3.85 -4.52 5.81
CA ALA A 73 5.05 -4.37 6.61
C ALA A 73 6.25 -4.23 5.67
N ASN A 74 7.21 -3.36 6.01
CA ASN A 74 8.51 -3.29 5.34
C ASN A 74 9.63 -3.35 6.38
N GLN A 75 10.62 -4.20 6.16
CA GLN A 75 11.68 -4.43 7.15
C GLN A 75 12.59 -3.23 7.31
N HIS A 76 12.98 -2.57 6.22
CA HIS A 76 13.83 -1.39 6.27
C HIS A 76 13.02 -0.10 6.46
N THR A 77 13.71 1.00 6.72
CA THR A 77 13.09 2.30 7.02
C THR A 77 12.58 3.03 5.78
N CYS A 78 11.54 3.83 5.96
CA CYS A 78 11.14 4.95 5.11
C CYS A 78 11.11 6.24 5.94
N MET A 79 11.40 7.39 5.32
CA MET A 79 11.58 8.69 6.00
C MET A 79 12.55 8.68 7.20
N ASP A 80 13.56 7.81 7.19
CA ASP A 80 14.60 7.74 8.21
C ASP A 80 15.98 7.99 7.59
N ARG A 81 17.00 8.22 8.42
CA ARG A 81 18.37 8.54 7.99
C ARG A 81 19.12 7.35 7.37
N ASN A 82 18.61 6.13 7.56
CA ASN A 82 19.34 4.92 7.18
C ASN A 82 19.24 4.62 5.68
N ASN A 83 18.07 4.83 5.05
CA ASN A 83 17.81 4.47 3.67
C ASN A 83 16.91 5.47 2.96
N ASN A 84 17.16 5.68 1.66
CA ASN A 84 16.15 6.20 0.75
C ASN A 84 15.12 5.10 0.49
N CYS A 85 13.84 5.46 0.49
CA CYS A 85 12.72 4.55 0.30
C CYS A 85 11.73 5.15 -0.68
N GLU A 86 11.24 4.31 -1.58
CA GLU A 86 10.08 4.58 -2.41
C GLU A 86 9.17 3.35 -2.46
N LEU A 87 7.87 3.58 -2.31
CA LEU A 87 6.84 2.57 -2.42
C LEU A 87 5.98 2.88 -3.62
N VAL A 88 5.85 1.92 -4.53
CA VAL A 88 4.97 2.03 -5.70
C VAL A 88 3.86 0.99 -5.56
N ILE A 89 2.63 1.47 -5.44
CA ILE A 89 1.43 0.65 -5.28
C ILE A 89 0.68 0.63 -6.61
N GLN A 90 0.41 -0.56 -7.11
CA GLN A 90 -0.14 -0.80 -8.44
C GLN A 90 -1.20 -1.90 -8.40
N TYR A 91 -2.06 -1.94 -9.41
CA TYR A 91 -2.95 -3.07 -9.65
C TYR A 91 -2.96 -3.45 -11.12
N MET A 92 -3.38 -4.68 -11.39
CA MET A 92 -3.66 -5.17 -12.72
C MET A 92 -5.00 -5.89 -12.68
N CYS A 93 -5.83 -5.67 -13.68
CA CYS A 93 -7.00 -6.50 -13.97
C CYS A 93 -6.92 -6.97 -15.41
N ASP A 94 -7.04 -8.28 -15.60
CA ASP A 94 -7.10 -8.94 -16.89
C ASP A 94 -7.79 -10.30 -16.74
N LYS A 95 -8.52 -10.75 -17.78
CA LYS A 95 -9.26 -12.02 -17.78
C LYS A 95 -8.37 -13.23 -17.49
N LEU A 96 -7.07 -13.15 -17.78
CA LEU A 96 -6.13 -14.24 -17.61
C LEU A 96 -5.47 -14.30 -16.23
N VAL A 97 -5.58 -13.24 -15.41
CA VAL A 97 -5.00 -13.16 -14.05
C VAL A 97 -5.60 -14.24 -13.15
N ARG A 98 -4.74 -15.05 -12.51
CA ARG A 98 -5.15 -16.17 -11.66
C ARG A 98 -4.05 -16.64 -10.70
N ASP A 99 -4.46 -17.18 -9.55
CA ASP A 99 -3.56 -17.89 -8.64
C ASP A 99 -3.24 -19.32 -9.11
N GLY A 100 -4.12 -19.93 -9.91
CA GLY A 100 -4.00 -21.33 -10.32
C GLY A 100 -4.25 -22.33 -9.19
N THR A 101 -3.97 -23.60 -9.44
CA THR A 101 -4.23 -24.72 -8.52
C THR A 101 -2.97 -25.52 -8.14
N THR A 102 -1.81 -25.12 -8.66
CA THR A 102 -0.52 -25.76 -8.37
C THR A 102 0.53 -24.74 -7.93
N ILE A 103 1.48 -25.23 -7.14
CA ILE A 103 2.65 -24.46 -6.70
C ILE A 103 3.78 -24.45 -7.73
N THR A 104 3.68 -25.26 -8.79
CA THR A 104 4.71 -25.33 -9.83
C THR A 104 4.69 -24.07 -10.70
N THR A 105 5.87 -23.64 -11.17
CA THR A 105 5.98 -22.49 -12.08
C THR A 105 5.39 -22.85 -13.43
N ILE A 106 4.59 -21.94 -14.01
CA ILE A 106 4.02 -22.09 -15.35
C ILE A 106 5.13 -22.40 -16.38
N PRO A 107 4.96 -23.29 -17.37
CA PRO A 107 6.01 -23.60 -18.36
C PRO A 107 6.38 -22.40 -19.24
N ASP A 108 7.60 -22.39 -19.78
CA ASP A 108 8.05 -21.37 -20.77
C ASP A 108 7.83 -21.86 -22.20
N ASP A 109 7.97 -23.17 -22.42
CA ASP A 109 7.70 -23.80 -23.71
C ASP A 109 6.21 -24.21 -23.76
N PRO A 110 5.41 -23.62 -24.69
CA PRO A 110 4.01 -23.96 -24.85
C PRO A 110 3.75 -25.46 -25.05
N ALA A 111 4.70 -26.23 -25.57
CA ALA A 111 4.58 -27.69 -25.71
C ALA A 111 4.29 -28.43 -24.39
N ASN A 112 4.64 -27.82 -23.26
CA ASN A 112 4.41 -28.38 -21.92
C ASN A 112 3.11 -27.89 -21.26
N CYS A 113 2.36 -27.02 -21.95
CA CYS A 113 1.09 -26.48 -21.49
C CYS A 113 -0.09 -27.23 -22.10
N TYR A 114 -1.23 -27.23 -21.41
CA TYR A 114 -2.46 -27.84 -21.90
C TYR A 114 -2.82 -27.28 -23.28
N LYS A 115 -3.01 -28.17 -24.26
CA LYS A 115 -3.32 -27.82 -25.66
C LYS A 115 -2.32 -26.82 -26.28
N PHE A 116 -1.05 -26.90 -25.90
CA PHE A 116 0.01 -26.05 -26.45
C PHE A 116 -0.18 -24.54 -26.17
N ASP A 117 -0.93 -24.18 -25.12
CA ASP A 117 -1.30 -22.80 -24.81
C ASP A 117 -1.23 -22.54 -23.30
N CYS A 118 -0.17 -21.87 -22.86
CA CYS A 118 0.04 -21.56 -21.45
C CYS A 118 -0.93 -20.50 -20.91
N ASN A 119 -1.44 -19.60 -21.77
CA ASN A 119 -2.42 -18.61 -21.35
C ASN A 119 -3.74 -19.27 -20.92
N LYS A 120 -4.07 -20.42 -21.52
CA LYS A 120 -5.28 -21.21 -21.20
C LYS A 120 -5.08 -22.34 -20.19
N ASP A 121 -3.85 -22.62 -19.76
CA ASP A 121 -3.59 -23.65 -18.76
C ASP A 121 -3.86 -23.13 -17.33
N LEU A 122 -5.09 -23.33 -16.87
CA LEU A 122 -5.58 -22.85 -15.57
C LEU A 122 -4.94 -23.53 -14.36
N ARG A 123 -4.17 -24.60 -14.56
CA ARG A 123 -3.47 -25.27 -13.45
C ARG A 123 -2.47 -24.31 -12.80
N TYR A 124 -1.80 -23.50 -13.60
CA TYR A 124 -0.73 -22.62 -13.15
C TYR A 124 -1.25 -21.22 -12.81
N GLY A 125 -0.63 -20.62 -11.80
CA GLY A 125 -0.81 -19.20 -11.51
C GLY A 125 -0.14 -18.33 -12.57
N MET A 126 -0.77 -17.21 -12.88
CA MET A 126 -0.34 -16.29 -13.94
C MET A 126 -0.89 -14.90 -13.62
N HIS A 127 -0.01 -13.93 -13.35
CA HIS A 127 -0.40 -12.53 -13.14
C HIS A 127 -0.18 -11.74 -14.43
N GLU A 128 1.02 -11.81 -15.01
CA GLU A 128 1.32 -11.40 -16.37
C GLU A 128 1.14 -12.57 -17.35
N ASP A 129 0.68 -12.29 -18.57
CA ASP A 129 0.47 -13.30 -19.59
C ASP A 129 1.75 -13.68 -20.36
N PHE A 130 1.67 -14.79 -21.10
CA PHE A 130 2.78 -15.32 -21.88
C PHE A 130 3.26 -14.36 -22.97
N ASP A 131 2.37 -13.60 -23.61
CA ASP A 131 2.72 -12.73 -24.73
C ASP A 131 3.52 -11.52 -24.22
N TYR A 132 3.10 -10.94 -23.10
CA TYR A 132 3.84 -9.91 -22.39
C TYR A 132 5.24 -10.38 -21.98
N TYR A 133 5.33 -11.58 -21.38
CA TYR A 133 6.63 -12.15 -20.99
C TYR A 133 7.51 -12.50 -22.18
N SER A 134 6.94 -13.03 -23.26
CA SER A 134 7.66 -13.35 -24.49
C SER A 134 8.31 -12.10 -25.09
N GLN A 135 7.58 -10.98 -25.11
CA GLN A 135 8.15 -9.68 -25.50
C GLN A 135 9.28 -9.27 -24.56
N CYS A 136 9.12 -9.35 -23.24
CA CYS A 136 10.20 -9.05 -22.30
C CYS A 136 11.43 -9.95 -22.47
N LYS A 137 11.22 -11.25 -22.70
CA LYS A 137 12.26 -12.26 -22.87
C LYS A 137 13.14 -11.97 -24.09
N LYS A 138 12.55 -11.46 -25.18
CA LYS A 138 13.25 -11.14 -26.43
C LYS A 138 13.68 -9.67 -26.53
N ARG A 139 13.02 -8.74 -25.84
CA ARG A 139 13.31 -7.31 -25.90
C ARG A 139 14.71 -6.99 -25.40
N GLU A 140 15.46 -6.20 -26.15
CA GLU A 140 16.75 -5.66 -25.76
C GLU A 140 16.61 -4.86 -24.46
N ARG A 141 17.46 -5.16 -23.47
CA ARG A 141 17.48 -4.37 -22.22
C ARG A 141 17.91 -2.95 -22.48
N ASN A 142 17.51 -2.03 -21.61
CA ASN A 142 18.04 -0.68 -21.62
C ASN A 142 19.50 -0.69 -21.14
N LYS A 143 20.43 -0.54 -22.09
CA LYS A 143 21.88 -0.49 -21.84
C LYS A 143 22.33 0.80 -21.13
N GLY A 144 21.46 1.81 -21.02
CA GLY A 144 21.68 3.03 -20.26
C GLY A 144 21.62 2.84 -18.75
N LEU A 145 21.07 1.72 -18.26
CA LEU A 145 20.85 1.46 -16.85
C LEU A 145 22.14 1.21 -16.06
N PHE A 146 22.12 1.64 -14.82
CA PHE A 146 23.18 1.40 -13.85
C PHE A 146 23.16 -0.07 -13.38
N THR A 147 24.29 -0.74 -13.54
CA THR A 147 24.50 -2.15 -13.15
C THR A 147 25.69 -2.34 -12.24
N ILE A 148 26.36 -1.27 -11.78
CA ILE A 148 27.53 -1.38 -10.90
C ILE A 148 28.61 -2.23 -11.59
N ASP A 149 29.32 -3.11 -10.89
CA ASP A 149 30.28 -4.08 -11.39
C ASP A 149 29.66 -5.45 -11.70
N GLN A 150 28.32 -5.58 -11.74
CA GLN A 150 27.65 -6.85 -12.05
C GLN A 150 27.78 -7.23 -13.53
N PRO A 151 28.43 -8.37 -13.86
CA PRO A 151 28.47 -8.87 -15.22
C PRO A 151 27.17 -9.60 -15.55
N LEU A 152 26.30 -8.96 -16.33
CA LEU A 152 25.05 -9.56 -16.80
C LEU A 152 25.32 -10.69 -17.79
N ARG A 153 24.51 -11.76 -17.73
CA ARG A 153 24.68 -12.96 -18.56
C ARG A 153 23.92 -12.93 -19.89
N GLY A 154 23.25 -11.82 -20.19
CA GLY A 154 22.51 -11.64 -21.44
C GLY A 154 22.10 -10.19 -21.67
N ASN A 155 21.51 -9.95 -22.84
CA ASN A 155 21.24 -8.60 -23.36
C ASN A 155 19.74 -8.29 -23.52
N THR A 156 18.85 -9.10 -22.94
CA THR A 156 17.41 -8.86 -22.97
C THR A 156 16.88 -8.30 -21.65
N ALA A 157 15.65 -7.79 -21.61
CA ALA A 157 15.01 -7.19 -20.44
C ALA A 157 14.79 -8.17 -19.26
N ARG A 158 15.20 -9.44 -19.41
CA ARG A 158 15.35 -10.39 -18.29
C ARG A 158 16.56 -10.12 -17.42
N PHE A 159 17.60 -9.49 -17.97
CA PHE A 159 18.88 -9.34 -17.30
C PHE A 159 19.00 -7.94 -16.71
N THR A 160 18.82 -7.86 -15.39
CA THR A 160 18.93 -6.61 -14.63
C THR A 160 20.09 -6.68 -13.65
N ARG A 161 20.40 -5.55 -13.00
CA ARG A 161 21.38 -5.52 -11.92
C ARG A 161 21.04 -6.51 -10.79
N GLN A 162 19.76 -6.65 -10.45
CA GLN A 162 19.29 -7.54 -9.39
C GLN A 162 19.22 -9.01 -9.83
N ASP A 163 18.92 -9.26 -11.10
CA ASP A 163 18.89 -10.61 -11.66
C ASP A 163 19.81 -10.72 -12.88
N ARG A 164 21.11 -10.86 -12.60
CA ARG A 164 22.13 -11.00 -13.63
C ARG A 164 22.00 -12.28 -14.45
N GLN A 165 21.27 -13.28 -13.97
CA GLN A 165 21.10 -14.60 -14.61
C GLN A 165 19.86 -14.62 -15.50
N GLY A 166 18.96 -13.64 -15.38
CA GLY A 166 17.67 -13.65 -16.05
C GLY A 166 16.80 -14.82 -15.60
N THR A 167 16.84 -15.14 -14.30
CA THR A 167 16.03 -16.20 -13.69
C THR A 167 14.54 -15.94 -13.97
N ARG A 168 13.78 -17.00 -14.21
CA ARG A 168 12.36 -16.88 -14.53
C ARG A 168 11.49 -17.06 -13.29
N TYR A 169 10.60 -16.10 -13.07
CA TYR A 169 9.62 -16.10 -12.00
C TYR A 169 8.24 -15.93 -12.63
N GLY A 170 7.52 -17.03 -12.80
CA GLY A 170 6.31 -17.03 -13.63
C GLY A 170 6.56 -16.37 -14.99
N TYR A 171 5.78 -15.33 -15.27
CA TYR A 171 5.86 -14.49 -16.47
C TYR A 171 6.18 -13.02 -16.14
N GLU A 172 6.78 -12.76 -14.98
CA GLU A 172 7.25 -11.43 -14.62
C GLU A 172 8.36 -10.94 -15.56
N CYS A 173 8.32 -9.65 -15.90
CA CYS A 173 9.42 -8.97 -16.58
C CYS A 173 10.35 -8.27 -15.57
N PRO A 174 11.60 -8.75 -15.35
CA PRO A 174 12.50 -8.20 -14.34
C PRO A 174 12.82 -6.71 -14.51
N GLU A 175 13.01 -6.24 -15.74
CA GLU A 175 13.30 -4.81 -15.99
C GLU A 175 12.11 -3.90 -15.62
N GLU A 176 10.86 -4.34 -15.87
CA GLU A 176 9.67 -3.58 -15.45
C GLU A 176 9.49 -3.56 -13.94
N ARG A 177 9.80 -4.69 -13.28
CA ARG A 177 9.77 -4.77 -11.83
C ARG A 177 10.79 -3.79 -11.21
N ASP A 178 12.04 -3.85 -11.67
CA ASP A 178 13.19 -3.18 -11.03
C ASP A 178 13.22 -1.68 -11.23
N TYR A 179 12.72 -1.17 -12.37
CA TYR A 179 12.86 0.23 -12.75
C TYR A 179 11.51 0.91 -12.91
N TYR A 180 11.36 2.07 -12.27
CA TYR A 180 10.15 2.89 -12.33
C TYR A 180 10.50 4.38 -12.39
N PRO A 181 9.79 5.20 -13.18
CA PRO A 181 8.77 4.85 -14.18
C PRO A 181 9.30 3.94 -15.31
N TYR A 182 8.48 3.02 -15.79
CA TYR A 182 8.89 2.10 -16.86
C TYR A 182 8.70 2.73 -18.25
N TRP A 183 9.67 2.56 -19.14
CA TRP A 183 9.71 3.23 -20.46
C TRP A 183 9.10 2.41 -21.61
N HIS A 184 8.76 1.15 -21.37
CA HIS A 184 7.96 0.34 -22.29
C HIS A 184 6.56 0.10 -21.72
N PRO A 185 5.61 -0.35 -22.55
CA PRO A 185 4.28 -0.64 -22.06
C PRO A 185 4.29 -1.65 -20.92
N THR A 186 3.50 -1.37 -19.88
CA THR A 186 3.24 -2.26 -18.74
C THR A 186 1.76 -2.59 -18.63
N GLN A 187 1.45 -3.73 -18.03
CA GLN A 187 0.06 -4.12 -17.69
C GLN A 187 -0.38 -3.56 -16.33
N TRP A 188 0.57 -3.00 -15.56
CA TRP A 188 0.36 -2.48 -14.22
C TRP A 188 -0.12 -1.02 -14.23
N ARG A 189 -1.21 -0.75 -13.53
CA ARG A 189 -1.80 0.58 -13.36
C ARG A 189 -1.40 1.15 -12.02
N ASP A 190 -0.96 2.40 -12.00
CA ASP A 190 -0.44 3.04 -10.79
C ASP A 190 -1.59 3.55 -9.89
N ILE A 191 -1.54 3.19 -8.61
CA ILE A 191 -2.47 3.69 -7.58
C ILE A 191 -1.82 4.87 -6.87
N ALA A 192 -0.66 4.62 -6.26
CA ALA A 192 0.03 5.61 -5.44
C ALA A 192 1.53 5.40 -5.43
N ILE A 193 2.27 6.50 -5.37
CA ILE A 193 3.72 6.55 -5.16
C ILE A 193 3.97 7.26 -3.83
N LEU A 194 4.59 6.58 -2.89
CA LEU A 194 5.01 7.14 -1.61
C LEU A 194 6.54 7.26 -1.64
N THR A 195 7.06 8.47 -1.54
CA THR A 195 8.51 8.75 -1.72
C THR A 195 9.08 9.54 -0.55
N ASN A 196 10.36 9.35 -0.26
CA ASN A 196 11.08 10.21 0.68
C ASN A 196 11.30 11.64 0.12
N ASP A 197 11.24 11.83 -1.20
CA ASP A 197 11.43 13.13 -1.86
C ASP A 197 10.15 13.53 -2.63
N PRO A 198 9.21 14.23 -1.97
CA PRO A 198 7.92 14.59 -2.58
C PRO A 198 8.05 15.51 -3.79
N LYS A 199 9.17 16.21 -3.97
CA LYS A 199 9.42 17.08 -5.14
C LYS A 199 9.41 16.30 -6.46
N ARG A 200 9.63 14.99 -6.40
CA ARG A 200 9.59 14.08 -7.57
C ARG A 200 8.18 13.73 -8.01
N CYS A 201 7.17 14.06 -7.23
CA CYS A 201 5.80 13.63 -7.53
C CYS A 201 5.25 14.18 -8.84
N LEU A 202 5.72 15.34 -9.31
CA LEU A 202 5.34 15.82 -10.64
C LEU A 202 5.83 14.84 -11.73
N MET A 203 7.10 14.45 -11.67
CA MET A 203 7.68 13.46 -12.58
C MET A 203 6.94 12.12 -12.51
N TYR A 204 6.69 11.59 -11.31
CA TYR A 204 5.94 10.32 -11.18
C TYR A 204 4.53 10.38 -11.78
N LYS A 205 3.85 11.51 -11.63
CA LYS A 205 2.50 11.70 -12.17
C LYS A 205 2.51 11.83 -13.70
N GLU A 206 3.46 12.56 -14.26
CA GLU A 206 3.57 12.79 -15.71
C GLU A 206 4.12 11.58 -16.48
N GLU A 207 5.01 10.80 -15.84
CA GLU A 207 5.62 9.63 -16.44
C GLU A 207 4.86 8.32 -16.18
N SER A 208 3.82 8.32 -15.36
CA SER A 208 2.97 7.14 -15.17
C SER A 208 2.28 6.73 -16.49
N GLU A 209 2.22 5.42 -16.76
CA GLU A 209 1.49 4.90 -17.92
C GLU A 209 -0.03 5.06 -17.80
N ASN A 210 -0.54 5.46 -16.62
CA ASN A 210 -1.91 5.92 -16.47
C ASN A 210 -2.24 7.05 -17.45
N VAL A 211 -1.32 8.00 -17.62
CA VAL A 211 -1.53 9.23 -18.42
C VAL A 211 -0.65 9.30 -19.66
N ARG A 212 0.52 8.64 -19.67
CA ARG A 212 1.49 8.72 -20.77
C ARG A 212 1.71 7.40 -21.49
N GLY A 213 1.39 7.37 -22.78
CA GLY A 213 1.61 6.18 -23.62
C GLY A 213 3.08 5.90 -23.89
N ARG A 214 3.38 4.68 -24.35
CA ARG A 214 4.73 4.16 -24.55
C ARG A 214 4.94 3.66 -25.98
N TRP A 215 6.17 3.81 -26.47
CA TRP A 215 6.58 3.22 -27.73
C TRP A 215 7.30 1.91 -27.50
N TYR A 216 7.15 0.98 -28.43
CA TYR A 216 7.86 -0.29 -28.40
C TYR A 216 8.05 -0.85 -29.81
N CYS A 217 9.01 -1.76 -29.96
CA CYS A 217 9.19 -2.48 -31.20
C CYS A 217 8.24 -3.69 -31.24
N LYS A 218 7.25 -3.62 -32.13
CA LYS A 218 6.33 -4.73 -32.37
C LYS A 218 6.89 -5.61 -33.48
N VAL A 219 6.97 -6.91 -33.22
CA VAL A 219 7.41 -7.94 -34.17
C VAL A 219 6.35 -9.02 -34.18
N GLU A 220 5.79 -9.32 -35.36
CA GLU A 220 4.74 -10.33 -35.54
C GLU A 220 5.33 -11.59 -36.17
N GLY A 221 5.21 -12.73 -35.47
CA GLY A 221 5.75 -14.02 -35.91
C GLY A 221 6.90 -14.51 -35.03
N ASP A 222 7.35 -15.73 -35.30
CA ASP A 222 8.45 -16.32 -34.55
C ASP A 222 9.80 -15.93 -35.14
N VAL A 223 10.56 -15.15 -34.36
CA VAL A 223 11.93 -14.73 -34.70
C VAL A 223 13.01 -15.57 -34.02
N GLY A 224 12.65 -16.75 -33.49
CA GLY A 224 13.56 -17.61 -32.75
C GLY A 224 14.19 -16.87 -31.56
N ASP A 225 15.51 -16.98 -31.43
CA ASP A 225 16.30 -16.35 -30.37
C ASP A 225 16.75 -14.91 -30.67
N SER A 226 16.27 -14.32 -31.77
CA SER A 226 16.59 -12.94 -32.15
C SER A 226 16.13 -11.94 -31.08
N ILE A 227 17.00 -10.99 -30.75
CA ILE A 227 16.72 -9.91 -29.81
C ILE A 227 15.91 -8.83 -30.52
N ILE A 228 14.78 -8.45 -29.94
CA ILE A 228 13.92 -7.38 -30.44
C ILE A 228 14.45 -6.03 -29.95
N PRO A 229 14.83 -5.09 -30.84
CA PRO A 229 15.39 -3.81 -30.42
C PRO A 229 14.43 -2.96 -29.58
N ASN A 230 14.98 -2.08 -28.75
CA ASN A 230 14.19 -1.22 -27.85
C ASN A 230 14.16 0.27 -28.24
N ASN A 231 14.75 0.64 -29.37
CA ASN A 231 14.75 1.99 -29.93
C ASN A 231 14.18 1.99 -31.35
N LYS A 232 13.78 3.17 -31.82
CA LYS A 232 13.10 3.35 -33.10
C LYS A 232 13.97 2.94 -34.28
N GLU A 233 15.19 3.47 -34.35
CA GLU A 233 16.07 3.28 -35.51
C GLU A 233 16.37 1.80 -35.72
N ALA A 234 16.73 1.07 -34.66
CA ALA A 234 17.02 -0.35 -34.75
C ALA A 234 15.75 -1.19 -34.98
N CYS A 235 14.59 -0.77 -34.48
CA CYS A 235 13.33 -1.46 -34.72
C CYS A 235 12.92 -1.40 -36.19
N GLU A 236 13.02 -0.22 -36.82
CA GLU A 236 12.66 -0.03 -38.24
C GLU A 236 13.65 -0.72 -39.19
N ALA A 237 14.87 -1.00 -38.72
CA ALA A 237 15.88 -1.79 -39.45
C ALA A 237 15.80 -3.31 -39.16
N PHE A 238 14.92 -3.75 -38.26
CA PHE A 238 14.85 -5.16 -37.88
C PHE A 238 14.23 -6.01 -38.99
N LEU A 239 14.95 -7.06 -39.40
CA LEU A 239 14.54 -8.06 -40.38
C LEU A 239 14.80 -9.47 -39.83
N TYR A 240 13.85 -10.38 -40.08
CA TYR A 240 14.02 -11.80 -39.77
C TYR A 240 13.45 -12.69 -40.90
N PRO A 241 14.25 -13.61 -41.48
CA PRO A 241 15.68 -13.85 -41.22
C PRO A 241 16.54 -12.60 -41.46
N ALA A 242 17.72 -12.52 -40.82
CA ALA A 242 18.60 -11.36 -40.97
C ALA A 242 18.95 -11.13 -42.44
N ASP A 243 19.01 -9.86 -42.86
CA ASP A 243 19.29 -9.41 -44.22
C ASP A 243 18.29 -9.85 -45.30
N ASP A 244 17.17 -10.49 -44.93
CA ASP A 244 16.07 -10.80 -45.83
C ASP A 244 15.08 -9.61 -45.86
N ASP A 245 15.10 -8.83 -46.94
CA ASP A 245 14.15 -7.72 -47.15
C ASP A 245 12.95 -8.11 -48.03
N SER A 246 12.75 -9.41 -48.27
CA SER A 246 11.57 -9.89 -48.98
C SER A 246 10.27 -9.50 -48.27
N ASP A 247 9.16 -9.48 -49.02
CA ASP A 247 7.82 -9.27 -48.44
C ASP A 247 7.42 -10.37 -47.43
N SER A 248 8.09 -11.53 -47.48
CA SER A 248 7.91 -12.64 -46.53
C SER A 248 8.71 -12.51 -45.24
N ALA A 249 9.66 -11.58 -45.17
CA ALA A 249 10.46 -11.37 -43.97
C ALA A 249 9.62 -10.74 -42.85
N ILE A 250 9.87 -11.19 -41.61
CA ILE A 250 9.30 -10.57 -40.42
C ILE A 250 10.05 -9.25 -40.18
N LYS A 251 9.33 -8.13 -40.18
CA LYS A 251 9.92 -6.79 -40.00
C LYS A 251 9.48 -6.19 -38.65
N GLY A 252 10.38 -5.41 -38.04
CA GLY A 252 10.05 -4.65 -36.84
C GLY A 252 9.21 -3.42 -37.17
N LYS A 253 8.22 -3.13 -36.32
CA LYS A 253 7.38 -1.93 -36.44
C LYS A 253 7.41 -1.13 -35.15
N TRP A 254 7.96 0.08 -35.21
CA TRP A 254 7.92 1.01 -34.08
C TRP A 254 6.48 1.47 -33.84
N THR A 255 5.89 1.00 -32.74
CA THR A 255 4.46 1.09 -32.48
C THR A 255 4.21 1.87 -31.19
N PHE A 256 3.25 2.78 -31.23
CA PHE A 256 2.77 3.51 -30.06
C PHE A 256 1.61 2.77 -29.40
N GLN A 257 1.74 2.53 -28.10
CA GLN A 257 0.66 2.08 -27.24
C GLN A 257 0.16 3.28 -26.43
N ALA A 258 -1.15 3.52 -26.49
CA ALA A 258 -1.78 4.58 -25.71
C ALA A 258 -1.62 4.32 -24.20
N SER A 259 -1.69 5.39 -23.41
CA SER A 259 -1.79 5.27 -21.95
C SER A 259 -3.04 4.50 -21.54
N HIS A 260 -3.13 4.14 -20.26
CA HIS A 260 -4.34 3.50 -19.74
C HIS A 260 -5.57 4.43 -19.73
N GLY A 261 -5.40 5.73 -19.99
CA GLY A 261 -6.49 6.70 -19.93
C GLY A 261 -7.06 6.87 -18.52
N LEU A 262 -6.23 6.66 -17.50
CA LEU A 262 -6.58 6.75 -16.09
C LEU A 262 -6.07 8.07 -15.50
N PRO A 263 -6.63 8.53 -14.37
CA PRO A 263 -6.02 9.61 -13.61
C PRO A 263 -4.56 9.31 -13.27
N ALA A 264 -3.73 10.35 -13.23
CA ALA A 264 -2.38 10.23 -12.68
C ALA A 264 -2.44 9.67 -11.26
N PRO A 265 -1.47 8.83 -10.86
CA PRO A 265 -1.48 8.22 -9.54
C PRO A 265 -1.39 9.27 -8.44
N ASP A 266 -1.85 8.91 -7.25
CA ASP A 266 -1.55 9.70 -6.07
C ASP A 266 -0.04 9.70 -5.84
N CYS A 267 0.51 10.84 -5.42
CA CYS A 267 1.91 10.89 -5.04
C CYS A 267 2.12 11.82 -3.87
N ARG A 268 2.71 11.28 -2.81
CA ARG A 268 2.94 11.98 -1.54
C ARG A 268 4.19 11.44 -0.85
N GLU A 269 4.52 12.07 0.26
CA GLU A 269 5.59 11.61 1.13
C GLU A 269 5.29 10.23 1.73
N ASN A 270 6.37 9.50 2.02
CA ASN A 270 6.32 8.27 2.80
C ASN A 270 5.87 8.52 4.25
N GLN A 271 5.25 7.49 4.84
CA GLN A 271 5.13 7.41 6.29
C GLN A 271 6.49 7.03 6.88
N TRP A 272 6.82 7.58 8.05
CA TRP A 272 7.99 7.12 8.80
C TRP A 272 7.77 5.67 9.25
N SER A 273 8.77 4.83 9.02
CA SER A 273 8.74 3.42 9.43
C SER A 273 10.02 3.02 10.13
N ARG A 274 9.89 2.27 11.23
CA ARG A 274 11.03 1.82 12.03
C ARG A 274 11.76 0.62 11.39
N ASP A 275 13.09 0.67 11.40
CA ASP A 275 13.95 -0.41 10.92
C ASP A 275 13.77 -1.70 11.73
N ASN A 276 13.70 -2.84 11.06
CA ASN A 276 13.62 -4.20 11.63
C ASN A 276 12.48 -4.45 12.63
N HIS A 277 11.42 -3.64 12.60
CA HIS A 277 10.23 -3.78 13.45
C HIS A 277 8.95 -3.87 12.61
N GLN A 278 9.00 -4.62 11.51
CA GLN A 278 7.92 -4.73 10.50
C GLN A 278 7.49 -3.37 9.91
N GLY A 279 8.36 -2.36 9.99
CA GLY A 279 8.07 -1.04 9.46
C GLY A 279 6.94 -0.34 10.22
N ASN A 280 6.75 -0.65 11.50
CA ASN A 280 5.71 0.00 12.28
C ASN A 280 5.93 1.52 12.30
N THR A 281 4.83 2.25 12.15
CA THR A 281 4.82 3.71 12.15
C THR A 281 4.76 4.23 13.58
N TYR A 282 4.69 5.56 13.75
CA TYR A 282 4.33 6.15 15.02
C TYR A 282 3.04 5.51 15.57
N GLY A 283 3.03 5.23 16.87
CA GLY A 283 1.93 4.51 17.53
C GLY A 283 2.02 2.98 17.46
N GLY A 284 2.98 2.42 16.71
CA GLY A 284 3.13 0.97 16.56
C GLY A 284 2.19 0.34 15.54
N GLU A 285 1.56 1.16 14.70
CA GLU A 285 0.64 0.74 13.66
C GLU A 285 1.36 0.26 12.38
N PHE A 286 0.65 -0.47 11.52
CA PHE A 286 1.16 -0.85 10.21
C PHE A 286 1.08 0.31 9.22
N MET A 287 2.01 0.33 8.27
CA MET A 287 1.96 1.23 7.12
C MET A 287 0.64 1.02 6.38
N THR A 288 -0.04 2.12 6.07
CA THR A 288 -1.38 2.07 5.48
C THR A 288 -1.58 3.14 4.41
N TYR A 289 -2.24 2.79 3.31
CA TYR A 289 -2.77 3.70 2.31
C TYR A 289 -4.23 3.34 1.99
N ASN A 290 -5.14 4.31 2.11
CA ASN A 290 -6.55 4.09 1.81
C ASN A 290 -6.79 4.24 0.30
N TRP A 291 -7.08 3.14 -0.37
CA TRP A 291 -7.38 3.14 -1.79
C TRP A 291 -8.89 3.21 -2.03
N THR A 292 -9.33 4.18 -2.83
CA THR A 292 -10.67 4.15 -3.40
C THR A 292 -10.66 3.21 -4.59
N VAL A 293 -11.30 2.06 -4.45
CA VAL A 293 -11.33 1.01 -5.46
C VAL A 293 -11.97 1.57 -6.74
N PRO A 294 -11.34 1.43 -7.92
CA PRO A 294 -11.88 1.97 -9.16
C PRO A 294 -13.23 1.33 -9.48
N ASP A 295 -14.13 2.09 -10.10
CA ASP A 295 -15.44 1.59 -10.50
C ASP A 295 -15.34 0.83 -11.83
N ILE A 296 -14.87 -0.41 -11.72
CA ILE A 296 -14.75 -1.38 -12.82
C ILE A 296 -15.46 -2.68 -12.46
N ASP A 297 -15.75 -3.51 -13.47
CA ASP A 297 -16.50 -4.76 -13.32
C ASP A 297 -15.62 -5.91 -13.82
N GLU A 298 -14.68 -6.32 -12.97
CA GLU A 298 -13.61 -7.28 -13.33
C GLU A 298 -13.39 -8.30 -12.21
N GLU A 299 -13.49 -9.59 -12.56
CA GLU A 299 -13.40 -10.68 -11.58
C GLU A 299 -11.96 -11.14 -11.27
N ASN A 300 -10.98 -10.64 -12.05
CA ASN A 300 -9.60 -11.10 -12.03
C ASN A 300 -8.64 -9.92 -11.93
N CYS A 301 -8.37 -9.51 -10.70
CA CYS A 301 -7.44 -8.43 -10.36
C CYS A 301 -6.37 -8.89 -9.37
N VAL A 302 -5.23 -8.23 -9.38
CA VAL A 302 -4.14 -8.40 -8.42
C VAL A 302 -3.54 -7.06 -8.06
N LEU A 303 -3.13 -6.90 -6.80
CA LEU A 303 -2.44 -5.73 -6.28
C LEU A 303 -0.95 -6.06 -6.12
N ARG A 304 -0.08 -5.12 -6.46
CA ARG A 304 1.37 -5.19 -6.26
C ARG A 304 1.83 -3.99 -5.46
N ILE A 305 2.72 -4.23 -4.52
CA ILE A 305 3.51 -3.19 -3.89
C ILE A 305 4.99 -3.45 -4.19
N ARG A 306 5.70 -2.44 -4.66
CA ARG A 306 7.15 -2.44 -4.83
C ARG A 306 7.78 -1.57 -3.75
N TYR A 307 8.89 -2.04 -3.20
CA TYR A 307 9.67 -1.36 -2.20
C TYR A 307 11.09 -1.18 -2.70
N ASN A 308 11.36 0.02 -3.18
CA ASN A 308 12.65 0.41 -3.73
C ASN A 308 13.43 1.10 -2.63
N ILE A 309 14.54 0.51 -2.23
CA ILE A 309 15.46 1.13 -1.27
C ILE A 309 16.78 1.42 -1.92
N SER A 310 17.41 2.52 -1.53
CA SER A 310 18.82 2.77 -1.80
C SER A 310 19.51 3.26 -0.54
N THR A 311 20.81 3.08 -0.51
CA THR A 311 21.68 3.56 0.56
C THR A 311 22.29 4.92 0.17
N GLY A 312 22.98 5.58 1.10
CA GLY A 312 23.54 6.93 0.91
C GLY A 312 24.90 6.99 0.20
N GLU A 313 25.49 5.85 -0.19
CA GLU A 313 26.81 5.78 -0.83
C GLU A 313 26.83 6.37 -2.25
N TYR A 314 25.67 6.42 -2.91
CA TYR A 314 25.44 7.13 -4.16
C TYR A 314 23.98 7.58 -4.24
N ASP A 315 23.72 8.68 -4.93
CA ASP A 315 22.34 9.09 -5.22
C ASP A 315 21.82 8.29 -6.41
N GLY A 316 21.06 7.22 -6.16
CA GLY A 316 20.47 6.39 -7.21
C GLY A 316 19.50 7.13 -8.15
N TRP A 317 19.14 8.37 -7.82
CA TRP A 317 18.25 9.21 -8.61
C TRP A 317 18.97 10.35 -9.34
N ASP A 318 20.27 10.52 -9.10
CA ASP A 318 21.09 11.39 -9.92
C ASP A 318 21.12 10.81 -11.35
N PRO A 319 20.71 11.57 -12.38
CA PRO A 319 20.75 11.11 -13.77
C PRO A 319 22.16 10.71 -14.23
N ASP A 320 23.22 11.16 -13.55
CA ASP A 320 24.60 10.74 -13.81
C ASP A 320 24.92 9.33 -13.25
N VAL A 321 24.09 8.80 -12.34
CA VAL A 321 24.14 7.39 -11.91
C VAL A 321 23.45 6.49 -12.93
N ASN A 322 24.16 6.29 -14.02
CA ASN A 322 23.75 5.51 -15.17
C ASN A 322 24.87 4.57 -15.63
N SER A 323 24.70 3.93 -16.78
CA SER A 323 25.66 3.00 -17.37
C SER A 323 27.11 3.50 -17.48
N LYS A 324 27.36 4.82 -17.55
CA LYS A 324 28.70 5.42 -17.56
C LYS A 324 29.49 5.06 -16.29
N LEU A 325 28.80 4.91 -15.16
CA LEU A 325 29.37 4.53 -13.87
C LEU A 325 29.45 3.01 -13.65
N ASN A 326 29.10 2.18 -14.65
CA ASN A 326 29.26 0.73 -14.55
C ASN A 326 30.74 0.33 -14.57
N GLY A 327 31.12 -0.59 -13.69
CA GLY A 327 32.49 -1.05 -13.48
C GLY A 327 33.01 -0.72 -12.07
N ARG A 328 34.06 -1.44 -11.67
CA ARG A 328 34.69 -1.26 -10.36
C ARG A 328 35.25 0.15 -10.18
N ASP A 329 35.11 0.69 -8.97
CA ASP A 329 35.73 1.93 -8.52
C ASP A 329 35.35 3.19 -9.32
N LYS A 330 34.26 3.15 -10.09
CA LYS A 330 33.76 4.31 -10.83
C LYS A 330 32.97 5.29 -9.98
N ILE A 331 32.24 4.80 -8.98
CA ILE A 331 31.60 5.63 -7.96
C ILE A 331 32.69 6.23 -7.07
N ASN A 332 32.69 7.56 -6.95
CA ASN A 332 33.68 8.28 -6.16
C ASN A 332 33.24 8.46 -4.70
N ILE A 333 33.19 7.36 -3.95
CA ILE A 333 32.81 7.40 -2.53
C ILE A 333 33.80 8.21 -1.68
N GLY A 334 35.08 8.26 -2.07
CA GLY A 334 36.12 9.00 -1.36
C GLY A 334 35.85 10.51 -1.24
N ALA A 335 35.15 11.11 -2.20
CA ALA A 335 34.76 12.51 -2.15
C ALA A 335 33.91 12.84 -0.91
N ALA A 336 33.01 11.93 -0.51
CA ALA A 336 32.19 12.08 0.70
C ALA A 336 33.02 12.15 1.99
N TYR A 337 34.26 11.64 1.95
CA TYR A 337 35.23 11.66 3.05
C TYR A 337 36.32 12.72 2.86
N GLY A 338 36.15 13.66 1.93
CA GLY A 338 37.13 14.71 1.63
C GLY A 338 38.42 14.19 0.98
N LEU A 339 38.36 13.05 0.28
CA LEU A 339 39.51 12.45 -0.39
C LEU A 339 39.40 12.65 -1.90
N ASP A 340 40.51 13.08 -2.51
CA ASP A 340 40.68 12.95 -3.96
C ASP A 340 40.79 11.46 -4.35
N ARG A 341 40.63 11.16 -5.65
CA ARG A 341 40.64 9.78 -6.16
C ARG A 341 41.93 9.02 -5.83
N THR A 342 43.08 9.70 -5.81
CA THR A 342 44.37 9.07 -5.53
C THR A 342 44.45 8.66 -4.07
N ASN A 343 44.07 9.55 -3.17
CA ASN A 343 44.07 9.30 -1.74
C ASN A 343 42.97 8.31 -1.33
N ALA A 344 41.80 8.36 -1.96
CA ALA A 344 40.74 7.38 -1.78
C ALA A 344 41.21 5.96 -2.15
N SER A 345 41.83 5.80 -3.32
CA SER A 345 42.38 4.52 -3.78
C SER A 345 43.49 4.01 -2.84
N LYS A 346 44.46 4.85 -2.47
CA LYS A 346 45.53 4.48 -1.53
C LYS A 346 45.01 4.03 -0.16
N ARG A 347 43.87 4.59 0.26
CA ARG A 347 43.24 4.31 1.55
C ARG A 347 42.11 3.30 1.48
N GLY A 348 41.80 2.75 0.30
CA GLY A 348 40.75 1.76 0.11
C GLY A 348 39.31 2.29 0.23
N TYR A 349 39.11 3.62 0.17
CA TYR A 349 37.77 4.23 0.14
C TYR A 349 37.20 4.12 -1.27
N LEU A 350 36.89 2.89 -1.65
CA LEU A 350 36.47 2.49 -2.99
C LEU A 350 35.13 1.74 -2.89
N PHE A 351 34.30 1.92 -3.90
CA PHE A 351 32.98 1.29 -3.95
C PHE A 351 33.07 -0.09 -4.63
N HIS A 352 33.32 -1.13 -3.82
CA HIS A 352 33.28 -2.54 -4.21
C HIS A 352 33.03 -3.43 -2.99
N ASN A 353 32.88 -4.74 -3.21
CA ASN A 353 32.62 -5.69 -2.12
C ASN A 353 33.79 -5.81 -1.15
N ASP A 354 33.47 -5.71 0.14
CA ASP A 354 34.37 -5.85 1.26
C ASP A 354 35.72 -5.10 1.14
N PRO A 355 35.72 -3.76 1.03
CA PRO A 355 36.95 -2.99 0.84
C PRO A 355 37.82 -2.98 2.10
N ASP A 356 39.14 -3.04 1.89
CA ASP A 356 40.17 -2.88 2.93
C ASP A 356 40.51 -1.39 3.11
N VAL A 357 40.03 -0.78 4.19
CA VAL A 357 40.18 0.67 4.45
C VAL A 357 41.31 1.00 5.42
N ARG A 358 42.09 2.04 5.09
CA ARG A 358 43.12 2.64 5.92
C ARG A 358 42.63 3.95 6.51
N ILE A 359 42.12 3.89 7.74
CA ILE A 359 41.58 5.06 8.43
C ILE A 359 42.67 6.00 8.94
N PHE A 360 43.83 5.45 9.33
CA PHE A 360 44.98 6.24 9.76
C PHE A 360 46.05 6.27 8.66
N PRO A 361 46.29 7.40 7.99
CA PRO A 361 47.27 7.48 6.90
C PRO A 361 48.71 7.21 7.37
N THR A 362 48.99 7.40 8.66
CA THR A 362 50.33 7.31 9.26
C THR A 362 50.59 6.01 10.03
N VAL A 363 49.56 5.21 10.33
CA VAL A 363 49.73 3.95 11.06
C VAL A 363 49.86 2.81 10.06
N THR A 364 51.10 2.42 9.78
CA THR A 364 51.43 1.30 8.91
C THR A 364 50.79 0.01 9.46
N ASN A 365 50.20 -0.81 8.58
CA ASN A 365 49.54 -2.10 8.89
C ASN A 365 48.21 -2.04 9.67
N PHE A 366 47.64 -0.85 9.94
CA PHE A 366 46.29 -0.74 10.47
C PHE A 366 45.25 -0.67 9.33
N ILE A 367 44.72 -1.83 8.96
CA ILE A 367 43.73 -1.99 7.87
C ILE A 367 42.46 -2.62 8.46
N LEU A 368 41.31 -2.02 8.19
CA LEU A 368 40.01 -2.57 8.57
C LEU A 368 39.30 -3.08 7.32
N ARG A 369 38.66 -4.24 7.42
CA ARG A 369 37.77 -4.75 6.37
C ARG A 369 36.35 -4.27 6.67
N ILE A 370 35.74 -3.55 5.73
CA ILE A 370 34.30 -3.28 5.79
C ILE A 370 33.57 -4.51 5.24
N GLN A 371 32.49 -4.96 5.86
CA GLN A 371 31.64 -6.02 5.32
C GLN A 371 30.48 -5.40 4.54
N THR A 372 30.64 -5.23 3.24
CA THR A 372 29.64 -4.60 2.36
C THR A 372 29.48 -5.41 1.10
N ASN A 373 28.22 -5.59 0.70
CA ASN A 373 27.85 -6.20 -0.56
C ASN A 373 27.17 -5.14 -1.45
N THR A 374 27.85 -4.67 -2.49
CA THR A 374 27.35 -3.68 -3.45
C THR A 374 26.16 -4.20 -4.25
N ASP A 375 25.96 -5.51 -4.31
CA ASP A 375 24.77 -6.14 -4.89
C ASP A 375 23.53 -5.94 -4.02
N GLN A 376 23.75 -5.63 -2.73
CA GLN A 376 22.68 -5.40 -1.77
C GLN A 376 22.35 -3.92 -1.58
N GLN A 377 23.11 -3.00 -2.19
CA GLN A 377 22.94 -1.56 -2.05
C GLN A 377 22.08 -0.97 -3.17
N GLY A 378 20.82 -0.65 -2.93
CA GLY A 378 19.91 -0.27 -4.02
C GLY A 378 19.18 -1.50 -4.55
N ARG A 379 17.99 -1.80 -4.03
CA ARG A 379 17.20 -2.97 -4.41
C ARG A 379 15.70 -2.67 -4.42
N THR A 380 14.99 -3.40 -5.27
CA THR A 380 13.54 -3.45 -5.39
C THR A 380 13.03 -4.79 -4.87
N PHE A 381 12.22 -4.73 -3.82
CA PHE A 381 11.47 -5.85 -3.26
C PHE A 381 10.01 -5.72 -3.68
N GLN A 382 9.24 -6.81 -3.65
CA GLN A 382 7.80 -6.71 -3.91
C GLN A 382 7.00 -7.78 -3.20
N ASP A 383 5.72 -7.50 -3.00
CA ASP A 383 4.72 -8.52 -2.74
C ASP A 383 3.48 -8.25 -3.59
N ARG A 384 2.72 -9.31 -3.83
CA ARG A 384 1.49 -9.26 -4.63
C ARG A 384 0.37 -9.94 -3.86
N SER A 385 -0.83 -9.37 -3.94
CA SER A 385 -2.01 -9.99 -3.35
C SER A 385 -2.32 -11.33 -4.03
N HIS A 386 -3.11 -12.16 -3.36
CA HIS A 386 -3.91 -13.16 -4.07
C HIS A 386 -4.89 -12.47 -5.03
N LYS A 387 -5.43 -13.23 -5.99
CA LYS A 387 -6.44 -12.72 -6.93
C LYS A 387 -7.67 -12.23 -6.17
N PHE A 388 -8.13 -11.02 -6.48
CA PHE A 388 -9.40 -10.49 -5.99
C PHE A 388 -10.27 -9.99 -7.14
N SER A 389 -11.52 -9.64 -6.84
CA SER A 389 -12.50 -9.15 -7.81
C SER A 389 -12.92 -7.73 -7.47
N ILE A 390 -13.19 -6.91 -8.48
CA ILE A 390 -13.81 -5.60 -8.34
C ILE A 390 -15.18 -5.67 -9.00
N ARG A 391 -16.23 -5.43 -8.22
CA ARG A 391 -17.62 -5.55 -8.65
C ARG A 391 -18.31 -4.20 -8.66
N LYS A 392 -19.30 -4.07 -9.53
CA LYS A 392 -20.17 -2.89 -9.56
C LYS A 392 -20.81 -2.63 -8.21
N ARG A 393 -20.81 -1.35 -7.83
CA ARG A 393 -21.54 -0.87 -6.66
C ARG A 393 -23.02 -1.29 -6.73
N PRO A 394 -23.62 -1.84 -5.66
CA PRO A 394 -25.03 -2.17 -5.66
C PRO A 394 -25.90 -0.92 -5.87
N ALA A 395 -26.88 -1.01 -6.78
CA ALA A 395 -27.75 0.12 -7.13
C ALA A 395 -28.56 0.67 -5.94
N SER A 396 -28.76 -0.14 -4.90
CA SER A 396 -29.43 0.24 -3.65
C SER A 396 -28.60 1.16 -2.76
N ILE A 397 -27.30 1.31 -3.01
CA ILE A 397 -26.40 2.14 -2.20
C ILE A 397 -26.11 3.44 -2.94
N PRO A 398 -26.58 4.59 -2.43
CA PRO A 398 -26.37 5.88 -3.08
C PRO A 398 -24.89 6.17 -3.38
N VAL A 399 -24.60 6.76 -4.54
CA VAL A 399 -23.23 7.06 -4.99
C VAL A 399 -22.50 8.00 -4.03
N ASN A 400 -23.22 8.88 -3.34
CA ASN A 400 -22.67 9.82 -2.35
C ASN A 400 -22.43 9.22 -0.95
N LYS A 401 -22.68 7.92 -0.74
CA LYS A 401 -22.38 7.24 0.53
C LYS A 401 -21.08 6.45 0.42
N ARG A 402 -20.21 6.51 1.44
CA ARG A 402 -18.98 5.70 1.43
C ARG A 402 -19.28 4.26 1.86
N ILE A 403 -18.52 3.32 1.31
CA ILE A 403 -18.46 1.92 1.73
C ILE A 403 -17.06 1.67 2.28
N PHE A 404 -16.95 1.31 3.55
CA PHE A 404 -15.68 0.98 4.19
C PHE A 404 -15.49 -0.52 4.29
N ASN A 405 -14.38 -1.02 3.75
CA ASN A 405 -14.03 -2.43 3.86
C ASN A 405 -13.37 -2.71 5.21
N VAL A 406 -13.87 -3.71 5.92
CA VAL A 406 -13.22 -4.25 7.13
C VAL A 406 -12.87 -5.71 6.87
N ASN A 407 -11.58 -5.99 6.85
CA ASN A 407 -10.99 -7.30 6.54
C ASN A 407 -10.19 -7.87 7.72
N VAL A 408 -9.53 -9.01 7.48
CA VAL A 408 -8.65 -9.67 8.46
C VAL A 408 -7.26 -9.87 7.85
N ARG A 409 -6.25 -9.28 8.51
CA ARG A 409 -4.83 -9.60 8.27
C ARG A 409 -4.37 -10.74 9.15
N GLY A 410 -3.17 -11.23 8.88
CA GLY A 410 -2.49 -12.25 9.69
C GLY A 410 -2.77 -13.70 9.28
N LYS A 411 -2.11 -14.63 9.97
CA LYS A 411 -2.24 -16.09 9.78
C LYS A 411 -2.13 -16.84 11.10
N ARG A 412 -2.38 -18.17 11.09
CA ARG A 412 -2.50 -19.00 12.29
C ARG A 412 -1.12 -19.19 12.88
N GLY A 413 -0.99 -18.90 14.17
CA GLY A 413 0.23 -19.12 14.94
C GLY A 413 0.48 -17.97 15.89
N ASN A 414 1.47 -18.16 16.76
CA ASN A 414 2.00 -17.07 17.57
C ASN A 414 2.97 -16.19 16.76
N ILE A 415 3.32 -15.01 17.29
CA ILE A 415 4.22 -14.06 16.61
C ILE A 415 5.53 -14.70 16.10
N VAL A 416 6.16 -15.61 16.87
CA VAL A 416 7.41 -16.29 16.46
C VAL A 416 7.16 -17.34 15.36
N GLN A 417 6.00 -18.00 15.40
CA GLN A 417 5.60 -19.00 14.42
C GLN A 417 5.22 -18.37 13.07
N VAL A 418 4.61 -17.20 13.08
CA VAL A 418 4.12 -16.56 11.85
C VAL A 418 5.06 -15.52 11.27
N TYR A 419 6.06 -15.05 12.02
CA TYR A 419 7.07 -14.11 11.54
C TYR A 419 7.75 -14.62 10.25
N PRO A 420 7.94 -13.75 9.24
CA PRO A 420 7.76 -12.30 9.23
C PRO A 420 6.34 -11.80 8.91
N SER A 421 5.36 -12.70 8.71
CA SER A 421 3.94 -12.32 8.75
C SER A 421 3.50 -11.97 10.19
N VAL A 422 2.20 -11.81 10.40
CA VAL A 422 1.63 -11.33 11.67
C VAL A 422 0.52 -12.23 12.17
N GLU A 423 0.22 -12.12 13.46
CA GLU A 423 -0.96 -12.75 14.08
C GLU A 423 -2.25 -12.10 13.55
N TYR A 424 -3.40 -12.73 13.78
CA TYR A 424 -4.67 -12.21 13.28
C TYR A 424 -5.03 -10.86 13.88
N ASP A 425 -5.49 -9.98 13.02
CA ASP A 425 -6.07 -8.71 13.44
C ASP A 425 -7.09 -8.18 12.41
N PHE A 426 -7.99 -7.30 12.83
CA PHE A 426 -8.89 -6.59 11.93
C PHE A 426 -8.14 -5.47 11.20
N VAL A 427 -8.52 -5.24 9.93
CA VAL A 427 -7.99 -4.14 9.11
C VAL A 427 -9.15 -3.32 8.56
N PRO A 428 -9.25 -2.03 8.89
CA PRO A 428 -8.42 -1.32 9.86
C PRO A 428 -8.76 -1.78 11.29
N ASN A 429 -7.82 -1.63 12.23
CA ASN A 429 -8.08 -1.95 13.65
C ASN A 429 -9.02 -0.91 14.28
N THR A 430 -8.89 0.35 13.89
CA THR A 430 -9.82 1.44 14.21
C THR A 430 -10.37 2.03 12.92
N LEU A 431 -11.69 1.97 12.74
CA LEU A 431 -12.41 2.61 11.65
C LEU A 431 -13.17 3.83 12.19
N THR A 432 -13.08 4.96 11.49
CA THR A 432 -13.93 6.13 11.75
C THR A 432 -14.87 6.33 10.57
N MET A 433 -16.16 6.49 10.83
CA MET A 433 -17.19 6.68 9.82
C MET A 433 -18.37 7.50 10.35
N ALA A 434 -19.28 7.87 9.47
CA ALA A 434 -20.50 8.59 9.81
C ALA A 434 -21.74 7.69 9.75
N GLU A 435 -22.77 8.08 10.50
CA GLU A 435 -24.09 7.48 10.40
C GLU A 435 -24.66 7.62 8.97
N GLY A 436 -25.30 6.56 8.49
CA GLY A 436 -25.82 6.44 7.14
C GLY A 436 -24.79 5.99 6.08
N GLU A 437 -23.51 5.84 6.44
CA GLU A 437 -22.49 5.20 5.61
C GLU A 437 -22.52 3.67 5.74
N TYR A 438 -21.78 2.97 4.89
CA TYR A 438 -21.84 1.51 4.80
C TYR A 438 -20.52 0.88 5.25
N VAL A 439 -20.63 -0.23 5.96
CA VAL A 439 -19.49 -1.10 6.31
C VAL A 439 -19.65 -2.44 5.59
N HIS A 440 -18.58 -2.94 5.01
CA HIS A 440 -18.51 -4.24 4.36
C HIS A 440 -17.53 -5.13 5.11
N PHE A 441 -18.06 -6.02 5.96
CA PHE A 441 -17.28 -7.03 6.67
C PHE A 441 -17.08 -8.25 5.78
N GLN A 442 -15.83 -8.61 5.53
CA GLN A 442 -15.47 -9.76 4.70
C GLN A 442 -14.06 -10.25 5.02
N TRP A 443 -13.84 -11.56 5.03
CA TRP A 443 -12.50 -12.13 5.21
C TRP A 443 -12.40 -13.55 4.66
N THR A 444 -11.16 -13.97 4.43
CA THR A 444 -10.80 -15.37 4.20
C THR A 444 -9.99 -15.91 5.38
N GLY A 445 -10.23 -17.17 5.72
CA GLY A 445 -9.29 -18.04 6.41
C GLY A 445 -8.69 -19.06 5.45
N SER A 446 -8.12 -20.13 6.00
CA SER A 446 -7.40 -21.20 5.30
C SER A 446 -7.61 -22.54 6.03
N ASN A 447 -7.40 -23.63 5.31
CA ASN A 447 -7.40 -25.00 5.86
C ASN A 447 -6.00 -25.63 5.81
N THR A 448 -4.99 -24.85 5.43
CA THR A 448 -3.67 -25.34 5.03
C THR A 448 -2.56 -24.66 5.83
N ASN A 449 -2.79 -24.29 7.09
CA ASN A 449 -1.71 -23.80 7.95
C ASN A 449 -0.90 -24.95 8.54
N ASP A 450 0.32 -24.65 9.01
CA ASP A 450 1.13 -25.60 9.76
C ASP A 450 0.38 -26.08 11.00
N ARG A 451 0.24 -27.39 11.14
CA ARG A 451 -0.49 -28.02 12.24
C ARG A 451 0.18 -27.79 13.60
N ASN A 452 1.46 -27.43 13.62
CA ASN A 452 2.19 -27.07 14.83
C ASN A 452 2.01 -25.60 15.23
N ASN A 453 1.35 -24.79 14.39
CA ASN A 453 1.07 -23.40 14.74
C ASN A 453 -0.06 -23.32 15.78
N ALA A 454 0.17 -22.52 16.81
CA ALA A 454 -0.79 -22.28 17.87
C ALA A 454 -2.06 -21.58 17.34
N GLY A 455 -3.20 -21.90 17.94
CA GLY A 455 -4.50 -21.30 17.61
C GLY A 455 -5.64 -22.13 18.19
N GLN A 456 -6.85 -21.58 18.22
CA GLN A 456 -8.07 -22.30 18.62
C GLN A 456 -8.71 -23.02 17.43
N GLY A 457 -9.61 -23.96 17.70
CA GLY A 457 -10.23 -24.79 16.67
C GLY A 457 -9.30 -25.84 16.09
N LEU A 458 -9.83 -26.56 15.10
CA LEU A 458 -9.16 -27.63 14.37
C LEU A 458 -7.76 -27.22 13.87
N ALA A 459 -6.75 -28.01 14.23
CA ALA A 459 -5.35 -27.75 13.88
C ALA A 459 -5.16 -27.59 12.35
N GLY A 460 -4.40 -26.57 11.95
CA GLY A 460 -4.17 -26.22 10.55
C GLY A 460 -5.26 -25.33 9.93
N THR A 461 -6.39 -25.13 10.61
CA THR A 461 -7.48 -24.27 10.11
C THR A 461 -7.50 -22.89 10.78
N ASP A 462 -7.92 -21.89 10.03
CA ASP A 462 -8.23 -20.56 10.54
C ASP A 462 -9.58 -20.05 10.05
N ARG A 463 -10.28 -19.40 10.96
CA ARG A 463 -11.58 -18.77 10.82
C ARG A 463 -11.57 -17.53 11.70
N SER A 464 -12.36 -16.55 11.32
CA SER A 464 -12.59 -15.36 12.11
C SER A 464 -14.09 -15.14 12.22
N ASN A 465 -14.51 -14.50 13.29
CA ASN A 465 -15.86 -14.00 13.49
C ASN A 465 -15.80 -12.62 14.13
N LEU A 466 -16.96 -12.00 14.33
CA LEU A 466 -17.05 -10.68 14.94
C LEU A 466 -18.21 -10.62 15.93
N LEU A 467 -17.91 -10.23 17.17
CA LEU A 467 -18.89 -9.98 18.21
C LEU A 467 -18.56 -8.69 18.95
N LEU A 468 -19.59 -7.93 19.32
CA LEU A 468 -19.44 -6.80 20.24
C LEU A 468 -18.91 -7.31 21.59
N LEU A 469 -17.94 -6.59 22.18
CA LEU A 469 -17.44 -6.88 23.52
C LEU A 469 -18.50 -6.55 24.58
N ALA A 470 -18.47 -7.24 25.71
CA ALA A 470 -19.28 -6.87 26.87
C ALA A 470 -18.83 -5.49 27.41
N ASP A 471 -19.75 -4.79 28.06
CA ASP A 471 -19.46 -3.49 28.69
C ASP A 471 -18.46 -3.61 29.86
N SER A 472 -17.95 -2.46 30.31
CA SER A 472 -17.05 -2.42 31.46
C SER A 472 -17.76 -2.90 32.73
N VAL A 473 -17.03 -3.65 33.56
CA VAL A 473 -17.48 -4.10 34.89
C VAL A 473 -16.69 -3.44 36.02
N TYR A 474 -15.82 -2.49 35.68
CA TYR A 474 -14.97 -1.79 36.63
C TYR A 474 -14.93 -0.30 36.30
N ARG A 475 -14.69 0.52 37.32
CA ARG A 475 -14.55 1.96 37.16
C ARG A 475 -13.17 2.26 36.58
N GLU A 476 -13.13 2.82 35.38
CA GLU A 476 -11.89 3.34 34.81
C GLU A 476 -11.52 4.71 35.40
N GLY A 477 -10.23 5.00 35.52
CA GLY A 477 -9.74 6.28 36.08
C GLY A 477 -10.22 7.52 35.31
N ARG A 478 -10.59 7.38 34.03
CA ARG A 478 -11.16 8.45 33.20
C ARG A 478 -12.68 8.36 32.99
N GLY A 479 -13.33 7.32 33.52
CA GLY A 479 -14.73 6.99 33.23
C GLY A 479 -14.94 6.51 31.78
N GLN A 480 -15.95 5.67 31.56
CA GLN A 480 -16.33 5.26 30.21
C GLN A 480 -17.04 6.42 29.50
N GLN A 481 -16.61 6.77 28.29
CA GLN A 481 -17.25 7.82 27.50
C GLN A 481 -18.69 7.42 27.16
N PRO A 482 -19.69 8.32 27.33
CA PRO A 482 -21.07 8.06 26.93
C PRO A 482 -21.16 7.60 25.47
N GLY A 483 -22.04 6.63 25.17
CA GLY A 483 -22.20 6.08 23.82
C GLY A 483 -21.09 5.09 23.40
N THR A 484 -20.28 4.62 24.36
CA THR A 484 -19.34 3.51 24.14
C THR A 484 -20.03 2.19 24.42
N HIS A 485 -20.01 1.29 23.44
CA HIS A 485 -20.52 -0.08 23.49
C HIS A 485 -19.36 -1.06 23.50
N GLY A 486 -19.33 -1.93 24.50
CA GLY A 486 -18.22 -2.85 24.73
C GLY A 486 -16.98 -2.18 25.29
N HIS A 487 -16.04 -3.00 25.76
CA HIS A 487 -14.87 -2.50 26.48
C HIS A 487 -13.58 -3.30 26.18
N TRP A 488 -12.50 -2.61 25.80
CA TRP A 488 -11.28 -3.20 25.25
C TRP A 488 -10.54 -4.10 26.23
N GLY A 489 -10.62 -3.78 27.53
CA GLY A 489 -10.10 -4.60 28.62
C GLY A 489 -10.89 -5.87 28.90
N ARG A 490 -12.02 -6.11 28.21
CA ARG A 490 -12.82 -7.34 28.34
C ARG A 490 -12.37 -8.37 27.31
N ASN A 491 -12.59 -9.65 27.64
CA ASN A 491 -12.34 -10.79 26.76
C ASN A 491 -13.61 -11.62 26.50
N TYR A 492 -14.76 -11.11 26.94
CA TYR A 492 -16.06 -11.76 26.81
C TYR A 492 -16.96 -10.90 25.92
N PRO A 493 -17.72 -11.51 24.99
CA PRO A 493 -18.66 -10.78 24.15
C PRO A 493 -19.89 -10.36 24.94
N ALA A 494 -20.60 -9.35 24.44
CA ALA A 494 -21.95 -9.02 24.89
C ALA A 494 -22.94 -10.13 24.48
N ASN A 495 -24.06 -10.25 25.19
CA ASN A 495 -25.14 -11.12 24.77
C ASN A 495 -25.69 -10.63 23.42
N VAL A 496 -25.61 -11.47 22.38
CA VAL A 496 -26.03 -11.10 21.01
C VAL A 496 -27.49 -10.67 20.91
N SER A 497 -28.35 -11.13 21.84
CA SER A 497 -29.77 -10.74 21.86
C SER A 497 -30.01 -9.32 22.41
N GLU A 498 -29.02 -8.75 23.10
CA GLU A 498 -29.08 -7.42 23.72
C GLU A 498 -28.06 -6.45 23.11
N ALA A 499 -27.09 -6.98 22.35
CA ALA A 499 -26.00 -6.22 21.77
C ALA A 499 -26.52 -5.17 20.79
N LYS A 500 -26.11 -3.92 21.02
CA LYS A 500 -26.35 -2.79 20.11
C LYS A 500 -25.06 -2.53 19.34
N PHE A 501 -24.99 -3.00 18.10
CA PHE A 501 -23.79 -2.86 17.27
C PHE A 501 -24.15 -2.24 15.93
N LEU A 502 -23.73 -1.00 15.72
CA LEU A 502 -23.88 -0.22 14.48
C LEU A 502 -25.32 -0.02 13.96
N GLY A 503 -26.33 -0.43 14.72
CA GLY A 503 -27.72 -0.51 14.27
C GLY A 503 -28.03 -1.69 13.34
N LEU A 504 -27.16 -2.70 13.31
CA LEU A 504 -27.38 -3.92 12.54
C LEU A 504 -28.53 -4.75 13.13
N SER A 505 -29.19 -5.51 12.25
CA SER A 505 -30.25 -6.42 12.65
C SER A 505 -29.71 -7.57 13.52
N ARG A 506 -30.57 -8.16 14.36
CA ARG A 506 -30.21 -9.36 15.13
C ARG A 506 -29.69 -10.48 14.23
N GLU A 507 -30.27 -10.62 13.04
CA GLU A 507 -29.83 -11.62 12.05
C GLU A 507 -28.40 -11.35 11.57
N ASP A 508 -28.06 -10.10 11.22
CA ASP A 508 -26.69 -9.74 10.84
C ASP A 508 -25.69 -9.98 11.98
N LEU A 509 -26.07 -9.69 13.24
CA LEU A 509 -25.23 -9.97 14.41
C LEU A 509 -24.99 -11.48 14.59
N VAL A 510 -26.03 -12.29 14.39
CA VAL A 510 -25.91 -13.76 14.43
C VAL A 510 -25.05 -14.26 13.27
N ASN A 511 -25.18 -13.67 12.08
CA ASN A 511 -24.38 -14.04 10.91
C ASN A 511 -22.90 -13.73 11.12
N LEU A 512 -22.57 -12.56 11.68
CA LEU A 512 -21.20 -12.18 12.05
C LEU A 512 -20.60 -13.05 13.15
N ALA A 513 -21.42 -13.47 14.12
CA ALA A 513 -20.96 -14.30 15.23
C ALA A 513 -20.68 -15.76 14.80
N LEU A 514 -21.49 -16.29 13.88
CA LEU A 514 -21.49 -17.71 13.50
C LEU A 514 -20.99 -18.00 12.07
N ASN A 515 -20.56 -16.98 11.32
CA ASN A 515 -20.18 -17.07 9.91
C ASN A 515 -21.27 -17.68 8.99
N ARG A 516 -22.54 -17.30 9.19
CA ARG A 516 -23.66 -17.77 8.34
C ARG A 516 -23.77 -16.96 7.04
N PRO A 517 -24.26 -17.57 5.94
CA PRO A 517 -24.79 -18.94 5.83
C PRO A 517 -23.73 -20.03 5.63
N ASN A 518 -22.44 -19.68 5.58
CA ASN A 518 -21.34 -20.60 5.26
C ASN A 518 -20.97 -21.58 6.39
N GLN A 519 -21.93 -21.94 7.24
CA GLN A 519 -21.74 -22.88 8.34
C GLN A 519 -22.38 -24.23 7.96
N LEU A 520 -21.59 -25.31 7.95
CA LEU A 520 -21.97 -26.60 7.38
C LEU A 520 -22.41 -27.62 8.44
N HIS A 521 -23.39 -27.26 9.28
CA HIS A 521 -24.12 -28.17 10.20
C HIS A 521 -23.31 -29.00 11.23
N GLY A 522 -22.08 -28.60 11.56
CA GLY A 522 -21.28 -29.26 12.61
C GLY A 522 -21.03 -28.40 13.85
N GLU A 523 -19.94 -28.66 14.57
CA GLU A 523 -19.62 -28.04 15.86
C GLU A 523 -19.27 -26.54 15.72
N LEU A 524 -19.99 -25.73 16.49
CA LEU A 524 -19.99 -24.27 16.47
C LEU A 524 -19.08 -23.63 17.51
N SER A 525 -18.70 -24.33 18.60
CA SER A 525 -17.96 -23.71 19.70
C SER A 525 -16.66 -23.05 19.25
N GLU A 526 -15.99 -23.64 18.26
CA GLU A 526 -14.76 -23.11 17.65
C GLU A 526 -14.92 -22.77 16.16
N LEU A 527 -16.13 -22.79 15.59
CA LEU A 527 -16.39 -22.50 14.17
C LEU A 527 -15.65 -23.42 13.18
N ASP A 528 -15.32 -24.64 13.58
CA ASP A 528 -14.50 -25.55 12.77
C ASP A 528 -15.17 -25.96 11.46
N ASP A 529 -16.51 -26.04 11.47
CA ASP A 529 -17.32 -26.39 10.30
C ASP A 529 -17.79 -25.17 9.48
N ALA A 530 -17.26 -23.98 9.76
CA ALA A 530 -17.45 -22.82 8.88
C ALA A 530 -16.59 -22.95 7.61
N GLY A 531 -17.05 -22.37 6.51
CA GLY A 531 -16.24 -22.16 5.31
C GLY A 531 -15.08 -21.19 5.57
N THR A 532 -14.06 -21.23 4.73
CA THR A 532 -12.91 -20.30 4.83
C THR A 532 -13.30 -18.87 4.50
N TYR A 533 -14.30 -18.66 3.67
CA TYR A 533 -14.71 -17.33 3.23
C TYR A 533 -16.01 -16.89 3.92
N TYR A 534 -16.02 -15.66 4.42
CA TYR A 534 -17.21 -15.00 4.96
C TYR A 534 -17.40 -13.64 4.30
N ASP A 535 -18.65 -13.33 3.98
CA ASP A 535 -19.09 -12.07 3.43
C ASP A 535 -20.49 -11.70 3.97
N MET A 536 -20.60 -10.53 4.56
CA MET A 536 -21.89 -9.98 5.01
C MET A 536 -22.60 -9.18 3.91
N GLY A 537 -21.86 -8.77 2.88
CA GLY A 537 -22.21 -7.64 2.02
C GLY A 537 -22.16 -6.30 2.77
N PRO A 538 -22.37 -5.19 2.07
CA PRO A 538 -22.40 -3.87 2.67
C PRO A 538 -23.67 -3.70 3.52
N ARG A 539 -23.52 -3.14 4.72
CA ARG A 539 -24.64 -2.76 5.61
C ARG A 539 -24.54 -1.30 6.00
N GLN A 540 -25.68 -0.60 5.97
CA GLN A 540 -25.76 0.76 6.43
C GLN A 540 -25.65 0.81 7.95
N VAL A 541 -24.82 1.72 8.46
CA VAL A 541 -24.70 2.00 9.89
C VAL A 541 -25.74 3.05 10.27
N THR A 542 -26.60 2.75 11.23
CA THR A 542 -27.74 3.61 11.62
C THR A 542 -27.68 4.10 13.06
N GLN A 543 -26.58 3.83 13.77
CA GLN A 543 -26.39 4.26 15.15
C GLN A 543 -24.99 4.87 15.34
N SER A 544 -24.96 6.12 15.81
CA SER A 544 -23.75 6.77 16.31
C SER A 544 -23.27 6.15 17.62
N GLY A 545 -21.95 6.07 17.82
CA GLY A 545 -21.35 5.52 19.03
C GLY A 545 -19.90 5.04 18.82
N THR A 546 -19.26 4.61 19.90
CA THR A 546 -17.98 3.88 19.84
C THR A 546 -18.23 2.41 20.06
N TYR A 547 -17.96 1.57 19.07
CA TYR A 547 -18.24 0.13 19.14
C TYR A 547 -16.93 -0.66 19.19
N GLN A 548 -16.73 -1.40 20.27
CA GLN A 548 -15.55 -2.23 20.47
C GLN A 548 -15.94 -3.70 20.33
N TYR A 549 -15.25 -4.43 19.46
CA TYR A 549 -15.59 -5.80 19.07
C TYR A 549 -14.36 -6.69 19.06
N MET A 550 -14.59 -8.00 19.02
CA MET A 550 -13.56 -9.01 19.00
C MET A 550 -13.92 -10.20 18.12
N CYS A 551 -12.90 -10.95 17.73
CA CYS A 551 -13.04 -12.32 17.25
C CYS A 551 -12.86 -13.28 18.44
N THR A 552 -13.85 -14.14 18.70
CA THR A 552 -13.77 -15.09 19.83
C THR A 552 -12.84 -16.25 19.55
N ARG A 553 -12.68 -16.65 18.29
CA ARG A 553 -11.78 -17.76 17.90
C ARG A 553 -10.31 -17.38 17.99
N ASN A 554 -9.96 -16.14 17.63
CA ASN A 554 -8.57 -15.69 17.59
C ASN A 554 -8.18 -14.97 18.89
N ASN A 555 -8.43 -15.66 20.02
CA ASN A 555 -8.11 -15.18 21.37
C ASN A 555 -7.32 -16.20 22.21
N ALA A 556 -6.60 -17.12 21.57
CA ALA A 556 -5.73 -18.08 22.27
C ALA A 556 -4.73 -17.33 23.16
N PHE A 557 -4.50 -17.83 24.38
CA PHE A 557 -3.59 -17.25 25.40
C PHE A 557 -4.09 -16.00 26.15
N THR A 558 -5.33 -15.54 25.92
CA THR A 558 -6.03 -14.41 26.59
C THR A 558 -5.35 -13.03 26.55
N ASN A 559 -4.06 -12.96 26.20
CA ASN A 559 -3.28 -11.75 25.97
C ASN A 559 -3.05 -11.46 24.48
N ARG A 560 -3.46 -12.36 23.58
CA ARG A 560 -3.49 -12.16 22.13
C ARG A 560 -4.93 -12.08 21.68
N SER A 561 -5.44 -10.87 21.51
CA SER A 561 -6.85 -10.65 21.17
C SER A 561 -6.97 -9.93 19.84
N GLN A 562 -7.54 -10.60 18.84
CA GLN A 562 -8.04 -9.92 17.64
C GLN A 562 -9.26 -9.05 18.04
N LYS A 563 -9.04 -7.74 18.18
CA LYS A 563 -10.02 -6.74 18.61
C LYS A 563 -10.02 -5.57 17.65
N GLY A 564 -11.17 -4.97 17.43
CA GLY A 564 -11.32 -3.80 16.56
C GLY A 564 -12.30 -2.80 17.15
N ARG A 565 -12.23 -1.56 16.66
CA ARG A 565 -13.11 -0.46 17.07
C ARG A 565 -13.67 0.26 15.85
N ILE A 566 -14.96 0.60 15.91
CA ILE A 566 -15.59 1.52 14.96
C ILE A 566 -16.11 2.74 15.72
N LEU A 567 -15.71 3.93 15.27
CA LEU A 567 -16.15 5.22 15.75
C LEU A 567 -17.17 5.79 14.76
N VAL A 568 -18.44 5.82 15.16
CA VAL A 568 -19.54 6.34 14.33
C VAL A 568 -19.94 7.71 14.83
N GLY A 569 -19.63 8.75 14.06
CA GLY A 569 -20.11 10.11 14.28
C GLY A 569 -21.50 10.34 13.68
N ARG A 570 -22.25 11.30 14.23
CA ARG A 570 -23.54 11.74 13.65
C ARG A 570 -23.40 12.58 12.38
N HIS A 571 -22.24 13.18 12.20
CA HIS A 571 -21.92 14.04 11.07
C HIS A 571 -20.91 13.37 10.15
N ALA A 572 -20.94 13.78 8.88
CA ALA A 572 -19.95 13.36 7.91
C ALA A 572 -18.57 13.88 8.30
N LYS A 573 -17.59 12.98 8.28
CA LYS A 573 -16.18 13.23 8.55
C LYS A 573 -15.38 12.96 7.28
N TYR A 574 -14.68 13.97 6.80
CA TYR A 574 -13.84 13.87 5.60
C TYR A 574 -12.40 14.09 6.01
N GLY A 575 -11.61 13.03 6.09
CA GLY A 575 -10.24 13.11 6.54
C GLY A 575 -9.27 12.48 5.56
N GLU A 576 -8.14 13.15 5.37
CA GLU A 576 -7.06 12.74 4.47
C GLU A 576 -5.70 13.08 5.10
N ILE A 577 -4.66 12.38 4.67
CA ILE A 577 -3.28 12.67 5.10
C ILE A 577 -2.59 13.55 4.04
N PHE A 578 -2.08 14.70 4.47
CA PHE A 578 -1.32 15.63 3.62
C PHE A 578 0.13 15.75 4.08
N GLY A 579 1.06 15.85 3.14
CA GLY A 579 2.47 16.18 3.38
C GLY A 579 2.87 17.45 2.62
N TRP A 580 4.16 17.59 2.28
CA TRP A 580 4.71 18.73 1.56
C TRP A 580 4.07 18.99 0.20
N ASN A 581 3.56 17.98 -0.52
CA ASN A 581 2.85 18.22 -1.77
C ASN A 581 1.49 18.92 -1.61
N GLY A 582 0.99 19.03 -0.37
CA GLY A 582 -0.36 19.49 -0.11
C GLY A 582 -1.40 18.57 -0.77
N GLY A 583 -2.52 19.14 -1.17
CA GLY A 583 -3.63 18.40 -1.78
C GLY A 583 -4.97 19.08 -1.51
N LYS A 584 -6.07 18.35 -1.68
CA LYS A 584 -7.39 18.86 -1.30
C LYS A 584 -8.33 17.76 -0.80
N ILE A 585 -9.19 18.11 0.15
CA ILE A 585 -10.48 17.45 0.38
C ILE A 585 -11.52 18.25 -0.41
N ASP A 586 -12.28 17.60 -1.27
CA ASP A 586 -13.30 18.24 -2.11
C ASP A 586 -14.54 17.37 -2.19
N THR A 587 -15.67 17.92 -1.74
CA THR A 587 -16.96 17.22 -1.72
C THR A 587 -17.94 17.80 -2.73
N GLY A 588 -17.54 18.83 -3.49
CA GLY A 588 -18.44 19.65 -4.31
C GLY A 588 -19.23 20.70 -3.51
N GLU A 589 -19.60 20.43 -2.25
CA GLU A 589 -20.26 21.41 -1.36
C GLU A 589 -19.26 22.30 -0.60
N PHE A 590 -18.09 21.75 -0.31
CA PHE A 590 -16.98 22.46 0.29
C PHE A 590 -15.67 21.87 -0.21
N SER A 591 -14.60 22.67 -0.11
CA SER A 591 -13.26 22.16 -0.29
C SER A 591 -12.27 22.76 0.70
N VAL A 592 -11.29 21.97 1.08
CA VAL A 592 -10.12 22.41 1.85
C VAL A 592 -8.90 22.08 1.01
N ARG A 593 -8.18 23.10 0.56
CA ARG A 593 -6.99 22.97 -0.26
C ARG A 593 -5.76 23.34 0.56
N ILE A 594 -4.84 22.39 0.64
CA ILE A 594 -3.52 22.53 1.27
C ILE A 594 -2.52 22.84 0.16
N SER A 595 -1.82 23.97 0.30
CA SER A 595 -0.78 24.37 -0.65
C SER A 595 0.50 23.53 -0.45
N PRO A 596 1.29 23.27 -1.50
CA PRO A 596 2.61 22.66 -1.33
C PRO A 596 3.49 23.47 -0.36
N GLY A 597 4.31 22.79 0.42
CA GLY A 597 5.13 23.36 1.49
C GLY A 597 4.40 23.68 2.79
N PHE A 598 3.07 23.57 2.85
CA PHE A 598 2.33 23.91 4.08
C PHE A 598 2.67 22.97 5.26
N PHE A 599 2.84 21.67 4.99
CA PHE A 599 3.28 20.68 5.96
C PHE A 599 4.67 20.16 5.59
N ASN A 600 5.54 19.98 6.58
CA ASN A 600 6.85 19.32 6.42
C ASN A 600 6.82 17.83 6.80
N THR A 601 5.71 17.36 7.33
CA THR A 601 5.47 15.98 7.73
C THR A 601 4.04 15.60 7.42
N LEU A 602 3.79 14.32 7.15
CA LEU A 602 2.45 13.79 7.00
C LEU A 602 1.55 14.14 8.20
N THR A 603 0.48 14.87 7.91
CA THR A 603 -0.49 15.36 8.90
C THR A 603 -1.88 14.93 8.45
N TYR A 604 -2.62 14.25 9.35
CA TYR A 604 -4.02 13.93 9.11
C TYR A 604 -4.86 15.19 9.32
N VAL A 605 -5.56 15.60 8.27
CA VAL A 605 -6.48 16.73 8.27
C VAL A 605 -7.90 16.19 8.12
N GLU A 606 -8.79 16.60 9.01
CA GLU A 606 -10.19 16.15 9.02
C GLU A 606 -11.13 17.35 8.99
N VAL A 607 -12.16 17.27 8.16
CA VAL A 607 -13.27 18.22 8.10
C VAL A 607 -14.53 17.54 8.60
N ASP A 608 -15.05 18.06 9.70
CA ASP A 608 -16.36 17.69 10.23
C ASP A 608 -17.38 18.76 9.84
N LYS A 609 -18.50 18.33 9.26
CA LYS A 609 -19.60 19.23 8.90
C LYS A 609 -20.79 19.01 9.83
N TYR A 610 -21.08 19.97 10.69
CA TYR A 610 -22.15 19.89 11.67
C TYR A 610 -23.34 20.75 11.26
N SER A 611 -24.55 20.21 11.45
CA SER A 611 -25.76 21.03 11.41
C SER A 611 -25.70 22.13 12.48
N THR A 612 -26.40 23.23 12.23
CA THR A 612 -26.43 24.36 13.18
C THR A 612 -26.95 23.93 14.55
N SER A 613 -27.99 23.09 14.59
CA SER A 613 -28.57 22.58 15.83
C SER A 613 -27.65 21.62 16.57
N ASP A 614 -26.91 20.75 15.86
CA ASP A 614 -26.03 19.78 16.50
C ASP A 614 -24.83 20.47 17.14
N PHE A 615 -24.21 21.43 16.44
CA PHE A 615 -23.06 22.14 16.98
C PHE A 615 -23.46 23.07 18.13
N GLU A 616 -24.60 23.76 18.04
CA GLU A 616 -25.13 24.55 19.16
C GLU A 616 -25.44 23.67 20.38
N SER A 617 -26.00 22.47 20.16
CA SER A 617 -26.22 21.50 21.23
C SER A 617 -24.90 21.05 21.86
N TYR A 618 -23.86 20.83 21.05
CA TYR A 618 -22.51 20.54 21.54
C TYR A 618 -21.93 21.69 22.38
N LEU A 619 -21.96 22.93 21.88
CA LEU A 619 -21.57 24.13 22.64
C LEU A 619 -22.34 24.23 23.96
N SER A 620 -23.64 23.86 23.92
CA SER A 620 -24.48 23.85 25.11
C SER A 620 -24.09 22.78 26.13
N SER A 621 -23.48 21.67 25.70
CA SER A 621 -23.07 20.58 26.59
C SER A 621 -21.76 20.88 27.34
N ILE A 622 -20.90 21.72 26.75
CA ILE A 622 -19.60 22.12 27.31
C ILE A 622 -19.65 23.49 28.02
N LYS A 623 -20.86 23.92 28.41
CA LYS A 623 -21.30 25.28 28.78
C LYS A 623 -20.60 26.04 29.92
N ARG A 624 -19.39 25.65 30.37
CA ARG A 624 -18.67 26.47 31.37
C ARG A 624 -18.13 27.79 30.80
N ALA A 625 -17.92 27.90 29.48
CA ALA A 625 -17.45 29.14 28.83
C ALA A 625 -17.85 29.32 27.34
N ALA A 626 -18.34 28.28 26.65
CA ALA A 626 -18.64 28.33 25.22
C ALA A 626 -19.81 29.27 24.87
N GLN A 627 -19.68 30.03 23.77
CA GLN A 627 -20.73 30.93 23.27
C GLN A 627 -21.14 30.58 21.83
N THR A 628 -22.37 30.94 21.44
CA THR A 628 -22.76 30.94 20.03
C THR A 628 -22.13 32.14 19.31
N PRO A 629 -21.73 32.02 18.03
CA PRO A 629 -21.16 33.13 17.28
C PRO A 629 -22.15 34.30 17.19
N PRO A 630 -21.73 35.56 17.04
CA PRO A 630 -22.63 36.71 16.82
C PRO A 630 -23.39 36.66 15.49
N GLY A 631 -24.55 37.33 15.40
CA GLY A 631 -25.33 37.47 14.16
C GLY A 631 -26.82 37.09 14.29
N SER A 632 -27.61 37.47 13.29
CA SER A 632 -29.08 37.33 13.28
C SER A 632 -29.57 36.02 12.62
N GLY A 633 -28.73 35.33 11.86
CA GLY A 633 -29.09 34.07 11.20
C GLY A 633 -27.88 33.32 10.62
N TYR A 634 -28.07 32.06 10.26
CA TYR A 634 -27.05 31.24 9.63
C TYR A 634 -27.06 31.38 8.11
N ALA A 635 -25.86 31.50 7.53
CA ALA A 635 -25.60 31.49 6.10
C ALA A 635 -24.82 30.23 5.66
N SER A 636 -24.28 29.46 6.62
CA SER A 636 -23.73 28.12 6.40
C SER A 636 -23.98 27.23 7.62
N GLU A 637 -23.74 25.92 7.43
CA GLU A 637 -23.49 24.98 8.53
C GLU A 637 -22.11 25.23 9.18
N TYR A 638 -21.82 24.54 10.29
CA TYR A 638 -20.52 24.62 10.96
C TYR A 638 -19.51 23.67 10.31
N PHE A 639 -18.32 24.17 10.05
CA PHE A 639 -17.19 23.40 9.50
C PHE A 639 -16.07 23.39 10.52
N ARG A 640 -15.72 22.21 11.03
CA ARG A 640 -14.59 22.04 11.94
C ARG A 640 -13.43 21.41 11.19
N LEU A 641 -12.34 22.14 11.08
CA LEU A 641 -11.09 21.71 10.46
C LEU A 641 -10.11 21.29 11.55
N SER A 642 -9.74 20.01 11.57
CA SER A 642 -8.74 19.44 12.48
C SER A 642 -7.41 19.21 11.76
N PRO A 643 -6.24 19.29 12.44
CA PRO A 643 -6.09 19.66 13.86
C PRO A 643 -6.46 21.13 14.11
N GLU A 644 -7.08 21.41 15.25
CA GLU A 644 -7.40 22.79 15.63
C GLU A 644 -6.16 23.56 16.10
N GLY A 645 -6.16 24.88 15.92
CA GLY A 645 -4.98 25.71 16.19
C GLY A 645 -4.07 25.85 14.98
N GLU A 646 -2.83 26.29 15.19
CA GLU A 646 -1.85 26.44 14.11
C GLU A 646 -1.44 25.07 13.54
N MET A 647 -1.59 24.88 12.22
CA MET A 647 -1.37 23.58 11.58
C MET A 647 -0.04 23.48 10.82
N GLY A 648 0.43 24.57 10.22
CA GLY A 648 1.52 24.56 9.23
C GLY A 648 2.81 25.23 9.69
N CYS A 649 3.92 24.90 9.02
CA CYS A 649 5.28 25.35 9.35
C CYS A 649 5.77 26.54 8.51
N ASP A 650 5.20 26.75 7.32
CA ASP A 650 5.60 27.80 6.37
C ASP A 650 4.60 28.96 6.32
N GLN A 651 4.95 30.04 5.59
CA GLN A 651 4.04 31.17 5.28
C GLN A 651 2.90 30.81 4.30
N ALA A 652 2.86 29.57 3.81
CA ALA A 652 1.76 29.07 2.98
C ALA A 652 0.43 29.06 3.75
N SER A 653 -0.69 29.02 3.03
CA SER A 653 -2.03 29.00 3.62
C SER A 653 -2.86 27.80 3.14
N VAL A 654 -3.81 27.42 3.99
CA VAL A 654 -4.94 26.57 3.68
C VAL A 654 -6.05 27.43 3.11
N THR A 655 -6.60 27.02 1.97
CA THR A 655 -7.79 27.66 1.39
C THR A 655 -9.01 26.81 1.71
N ILE A 656 -9.96 27.38 2.44
CA ILE A 656 -11.26 26.77 2.74
C ILE A 656 -12.30 27.43 1.84
N VAL A 657 -13.07 26.62 1.11
CA VAL A 657 -14.25 27.06 0.36
C VAL A 657 -15.47 26.46 1.02
N MET A 658 -16.35 27.31 1.56
CA MET A 658 -17.57 26.90 2.25
C MET A 658 -18.81 27.27 1.44
N GLY A 659 -19.73 26.33 1.26
CA GLY A 659 -21.06 26.61 0.68
C GLY A 659 -21.88 27.58 1.54
N LEU A 660 -22.58 28.49 0.87
CA LEU A 660 -23.46 29.49 1.47
C LEU A 660 -24.90 29.32 1.00
N SER A 661 -25.84 29.40 1.95
CA SER A 661 -27.28 29.50 1.67
C SER A 661 -27.76 30.95 1.49
N LYS A 662 -26.97 31.92 1.96
CA LYS A 662 -27.20 33.37 1.86
C LYS A 662 -25.88 34.09 1.64
N ASN A 663 -25.88 35.21 0.94
CA ASN A 663 -24.67 35.96 0.58
C ASN A 663 -24.69 37.45 0.98
N VAL A 664 -25.86 38.05 1.21
CA VAL A 664 -25.98 39.47 1.58
C VAL A 664 -25.73 39.67 3.08
N GLY A 665 -24.82 40.58 3.42
CA GLY A 665 -24.53 40.94 4.82
C GLY A 665 -23.86 39.81 5.62
N VAL A 666 -23.19 38.87 4.95
CA VAL A 666 -22.60 37.69 5.58
C VAL A 666 -21.18 37.96 6.08
N LYS A 667 -20.89 37.49 7.29
CA LYS A 667 -19.54 37.41 7.87
C LYS A 667 -19.22 35.97 8.24
N VAL A 668 -17.96 35.58 8.09
CA VAL A 668 -17.47 34.27 8.56
C VAL A 668 -16.84 34.46 9.93
N TYR A 669 -17.24 33.61 10.87
CA TYR A 669 -16.75 33.57 12.24
C TYR A 669 -15.89 32.32 12.45
N TYR A 670 -14.85 32.47 13.27
CA TYR A 670 -13.89 31.43 13.63
C TYR A 670 -13.75 31.30 15.14
N SER A 671 -13.59 30.06 15.62
CA SER A 671 -13.27 29.75 17.02
C SER A 671 -12.51 28.42 17.13
N THR A 672 -11.94 28.14 18.30
CA THR A 672 -11.15 26.91 18.55
C THR A 672 -11.46 26.28 19.90
N ALA A 673 -11.19 24.98 20.00
CA ALA A 673 -11.24 24.20 21.23
C ALA A 673 -10.30 24.75 22.31
N ASP A 674 -9.18 25.38 21.96
CA ASP A 674 -8.24 25.99 22.92
C ASP A 674 -8.88 27.13 23.72
N THR A 675 -9.79 27.87 23.08
CA THR A 675 -10.62 28.89 23.75
C THR A 675 -11.86 28.31 24.41
N ASN A 676 -12.03 26.97 24.35
CA ASN A 676 -13.28 26.27 24.67
C ASN A 676 -14.50 26.90 23.97
N TYR A 677 -14.29 27.40 22.75
CA TYR A 677 -15.27 28.13 21.95
C TYR A 677 -15.90 29.35 22.65
N ALA A 678 -15.16 29.98 23.57
CA ALA A 678 -15.65 31.14 24.34
C ALA A 678 -15.63 32.44 23.51
N THR A 679 -14.77 32.53 22.51
CA THR A 679 -14.60 33.72 21.67
C THR A 679 -14.75 33.39 20.20
N TRP A 680 -15.42 34.27 19.47
CA TRP A 680 -15.58 34.19 18.00
C TRP A 680 -15.00 35.43 17.35
N SER A 681 -14.06 35.25 16.44
CA SER A 681 -13.48 36.33 15.64
C SER A 681 -14.00 36.30 14.21
N VAL A 682 -14.17 37.47 13.59
CA VAL A 682 -14.48 37.55 12.17
C VAL A 682 -13.20 37.28 11.39
N VAL A 683 -13.25 36.33 10.46
CA VAL A 683 -12.13 36.04 9.56
C VAL A 683 -12.33 36.72 8.21
N PRO A 684 -11.27 37.27 7.60
CA PRO A 684 -11.32 37.75 6.23
C PRO A 684 -11.77 36.62 5.29
N ALA A 685 -12.85 36.85 4.56
CA ALA A 685 -13.40 35.90 3.61
C ALA A 685 -13.89 36.63 2.35
N GLU A 686 -13.59 36.06 1.19
CA GLU A 686 -14.16 36.51 -0.09
C GLU A 686 -15.54 35.87 -0.25
N ILE A 687 -16.60 36.68 -0.18
CA ILE A 687 -17.99 36.20 -0.26
C ILE A 687 -18.47 36.30 -1.71
N SER A 688 -18.84 35.15 -2.27
CA SER A 688 -19.52 35.03 -3.57
C SER A 688 -21.01 34.74 -3.40
N ILE A 689 -21.72 34.50 -4.50
CA ILE A 689 -23.16 34.19 -4.46
C ILE A 689 -23.43 32.89 -3.71
N THR A 690 -22.59 31.89 -3.89
CA THR A 690 -22.84 30.53 -3.38
C THR A 690 -21.77 30.03 -2.41
N HIS A 691 -20.65 30.73 -2.25
CA HIS A 691 -19.54 30.28 -1.40
C HIS A 691 -18.80 31.42 -0.70
N ALA A 692 -18.19 31.12 0.44
CA ALA A 692 -17.17 31.93 1.08
C ALA A 692 -15.79 31.29 0.92
N VAL A 693 -14.78 32.07 0.54
CA VAL A 693 -13.38 31.61 0.44
C VAL A 693 -12.55 32.22 1.54
N ILE A 694 -11.90 31.38 2.35
CA ILE A 694 -11.10 31.76 3.52
C ILE A 694 -9.68 31.26 3.30
N LYS A 695 -8.69 32.13 3.53
CA LYS A 695 -7.27 31.73 3.59
C LYS A 695 -6.83 31.79 5.05
N THR A 696 -6.40 30.65 5.59
CA THR A 696 -6.04 30.50 7.01
C THR A 696 -4.78 29.65 7.17
N ARG A 697 -4.10 29.78 8.31
CA ARG A 697 -3.05 28.86 8.78
C ARG A 697 -3.52 28.01 9.96
N HIS A 698 -4.74 28.25 10.43
CA HIS A 698 -5.31 27.62 11.59
C HIS A 698 -6.48 26.72 11.24
N GLY A 699 -6.52 25.55 11.86
CA GLY A 699 -7.72 24.74 11.99
C GLY A 699 -8.55 25.23 13.16
N GLY A 700 -9.80 24.81 13.21
CA GLY A 700 -10.81 25.31 14.14
C GLY A 700 -12.19 25.21 13.51
N VAL A 701 -13.15 25.88 14.14
CA VAL A 701 -14.54 25.87 13.71
C VAL A 701 -14.85 27.16 12.98
N PHE A 702 -15.40 27.04 11.77
CA PHE A 702 -15.81 28.13 10.90
C PHE A 702 -17.31 28.07 10.67
N VAL A 703 -17.97 29.23 10.66
CA VAL A 703 -19.39 29.35 10.34
C VAL A 703 -19.72 30.72 9.74
N ALA A 704 -20.53 30.75 8.69
CA ALA A 704 -21.01 31.98 8.10
C ALA A 704 -22.35 32.40 8.74
N ARG A 705 -22.43 33.64 9.24
CA ARG A 705 -23.64 34.22 9.81
C ARG A 705 -23.99 35.55 9.14
N VAL A 706 -25.27 35.87 9.11
CA VAL A 706 -25.76 37.20 8.71
C VAL A 706 -25.43 38.17 9.84
N ALA A 707 -24.64 39.19 9.52
CA ALA A 707 -24.06 40.16 10.44
C ALA A 707 -25.11 41.01 11.16
#